data_AF-A0A958ADI6-F1
#
_entry.id   AF-A0A958ADI6-F1
#
_cell.length_a   1.000
_cell.length_b   1.000
_cell.length_c   1.000
_cell.angle_alpha   90.00
_cell.angle_beta   90.00
_cell.angle_gamma   90.00
#
_symmetry.space_group_name_H-M   'P 1'
#
loop_
_entity.id
_entity.type
_entity.pdbx_description
1 polymer ?
#
loop_
_entity_poly.entity_id
_entity_poly.type
_entity_poly.pdbx_seq_one_letter_code
_entity_poly.pdbx_strand_id
1 'polypeptide(L)'
;MSPTVVETIALRAVAPHFQRSINLTYDAHNADYVAGYIPTPNGAKTLANILENTNPGRTQRAHVIHAAYGSGKSLLGLVLRAFADPDETNNVALNSVVDRLDRVFPVEAEKINAFQAGQRRLLPVLLSGNEGPLSLALTRALTQTLSQIGLGDLKPRTQFQAALSTIDLWERTYPAVFRQLEELLLREKSSMAELRDGLAVLQPEALSFFETIYPELTAGARFDIYSGQSLTEAFHYTAAALADNGFDGIMVVWDEFGRFIGSKVGEAFGPEASLLQSFAEFCNRSGEQQVHLVLITHRVLSGYAAQLPITYQQEWARIAERFWSHDVISDFLVTNRLIAEALVIPDADAWQHFTEQHRAAFDNLTAQSLDLALFPDLDDVSLRQQIIEKAWPLHPLTIYALPRLSSRVEQNERTLFTFLAAEDAHTLTEHLSQPPTGWWTLGLDVLWDYFAEAIRADTGPDGSHVIWSGVMNALSKIPLADPLAAKIVKAMGVLLLVGDVNVQLSANAGRIVPTTELLAWNLNLTEKEITGRLEALAQRRAVVYRRADGFWSFTRGSDIDLEAEIGAAIERRNPTPLQMRRLLEQEITLPFLTPRGYNLERGMTRFFWGLYRWPGELKGLTVEAFLKQLGANGYADGAVVYVLVKNQAEREEALAILSTLPTGRIVFVIPEQPLLMAEPLRELFALRDLSNDAVFMEQDERLEREIAFFVEDTQRRLSNALRPLLDPGSGRAIWYWPDGQRWQHER
;
A
#
# COMPACT_ATOMS: atom_id res chain seq x y z
N MET A 1 12.32 -50.59 24.18
CA MET A 1 12.59 -49.93 22.88
C MET A 1 13.04 -48.52 23.20
N SER A 2 14.23 -48.15 22.71
CA SER A 2 15.01 -46.99 23.13
C SER A 2 14.40 -45.66 22.67
N PRO A 3 14.53 -44.56 23.45
CA PRO A 3 13.93 -43.26 23.14
C PRO A 3 14.90 -42.36 22.35
N THR A 4 15.36 -42.80 21.17
CA THR A 4 16.44 -42.11 20.44
C THR A 4 16.24 -41.94 18.93
N VAL A 5 15.01 -41.97 18.42
CA VAL A 5 14.72 -41.47 17.06
C VAL A 5 13.29 -40.90 17.03
N VAL A 6 13.11 -39.70 17.59
CA VAL A 6 12.02 -38.82 17.11
C VAL A 6 12.75 -37.81 16.24
N GLU A 7 12.87 -38.12 14.95
CA GLU A 7 13.18 -37.09 13.96
C GLU A 7 12.18 -35.95 14.16
N THR A 8 12.68 -34.74 14.31
CA THR A 8 11.90 -33.50 14.44
C THR A 8 10.97 -33.39 13.24
N ILE A 9 9.73 -33.84 13.39
CA ILE A 9 8.70 -33.71 12.34
C ILE A 9 8.50 -32.22 12.11
N ALA A 10 8.76 -31.77 10.89
CA ALA A 10 8.57 -30.37 10.51
C ALA A 10 7.07 -30.04 10.54
N LEU A 11 6.65 -29.17 11.45
CA LEU A 11 5.25 -28.74 11.60
C LEU A 11 4.77 -27.82 10.46
N ARG A 12 5.73 -27.17 9.78
CA ARG A 12 5.53 -26.19 8.72
C ARG A 12 6.66 -26.27 7.70
N ALA A 13 6.32 -26.06 6.44
CA ALA A 13 7.26 -25.86 5.34
C ALA A 13 6.74 -24.77 4.41
N VAL A 14 7.62 -24.18 3.59
CA VAL A 14 7.20 -23.26 2.53
C VAL A 14 6.54 -24.04 1.40
N ALA A 15 5.43 -23.52 0.86
CA ALA A 15 4.72 -24.12 -0.25
C ALA A 15 5.64 -24.30 -1.49
N PRO A 16 5.70 -25.49 -2.10
CA PRO A 16 6.35 -25.67 -3.39
C PRO A 16 5.72 -24.71 -4.41
N HIS A 17 6.54 -24.00 -5.18
CA HIS A 17 6.13 -23.04 -6.25
C HIS A 17 5.70 -21.63 -5.83
N PHE A 18 5.83 -21.22 -4.57
CA PHE A 18 5.57 -19.82 -4.15
C PHE A 18 6.60 -18.79 -4.72
N GLN A 19 7.71 -19.25 -5.31
CA GLN A 19 8.91 -18.44 -5.56
C GLN A 19 9.05 -17.75 -6.92
N ARG A 20 8.32 -18.10 -7.99
CA ARG A 20 8.66 -17.61 -9.35
C ARG A 20 7.76 -16.49 -9.84
N SER A 21 8.39 -15.43 -10.36
CA SER A 21 7.72 -14.47 -11.24
C SER A 21 7.19 -15.23 -12.46
N ILE A 22 5.88 -15.24 -12.62
CA ILE A 22 5.21 -15.94 -13.71
C ILE A 22 5.44 -15.20 -15.02
N ASN A 23 5.86 -15.93 -16.05
CA ASN A 23 5.85 -15.45 -17.42
C ASN A 23 4.68 -16.09 -18.17
N LEU A 24 3.72 -15.28 -18.62
CA LEU A 24 2.48 -15.76 -19.23
C LEU A 24 2.72 -16.71 -20.42
N THR A 25 3.75 -16.46 -21.23
CA THR A 25 4.04 -17.25 -22.44
C THR A 25 4.79 -18.55 -22.12
N TYR A 26 5.80 -18.50 -21.23
CA TYR A 26 6.59 -19.70 -20.90
C TYR A 26 5.84 -20.66 -19.95
N ASP A 27 5.04 -20.11 -19.03
CA ASP A 27 4.34 -20.88 -18.00
C ASP A 27 2.91 -21.27 -18.43
N ALA A 28 2.50 -20.97 -19.67
CA ALA A 28 1.14 -21.12 -20.19
C ALA A 28 0.52 -22.52 -19.96
N HIS A 29 1.34 -23.57 -19.97
CA HIS A 29 0.93 -24.97 -19.88
C HIS A 29 1.21 -25.62 -18.52
N ASN A 30 1.60 -24.85 -17.51
CA ASN A 30 1.89 -25.39 -16.19
C ASN A 30 0.64 -25.35 -15.28
N ALA A 31 -0.01 -26.51 -15.14
CA ALA A 31 -1.23 -26.68 -14.36
C ALA A 31 -1.03 -26.42 -12.85
N ASP A 32 0.18 -26.56 -12.31
CA ASP A 32 0.47 -26.34 -10.89
C ASP A 32 0.30 -24.86 -10.51
N TYR A 33 0.69 -23.94 -11.41
CA TYR A 33 0.46 -22.51 -11.17
C TYR A 33 -1.04 -22.18 -11.17
N VAL A 34 -1.81 -22.76 -12.09
CA VAL A 34 -3.27 -22.57 -12.13
C VAL A 34 -3.91 -23.11 -10.85
N ALA A 35 -3.54 -24.33 -10.43
CA ALA A 35 -4.04 -24.93 -9.19
C ALA A 35 -3.60 -24.15 -7.93
N GLY A 36 -2.47 -23.46 -8.00
CA GLY A 36 -1.97 -22.57 -6.95
C GLY A 36 -2.67 -21.21 -6.88
N TYR A 37 -3.54 -20.84 -7.82
CA TYR A 37 -4.19 -19.53 -7.79
C TYR A 37 -5.14 -19.38 -6.61
N ILE A 38 -4.92 -18.30 -5.84
CA ILE A 38 -5.74 -17.94 -4.67
C ILE A 38 -6.60 -16.74 -5.08
N PRO A 39 -7.93 -16.92 -5.24
CA PRO A 39 -8.82 -15.84 -5.62
C PRO A 39 -8.84 -14.72 -4.58
N THR A 40 -8.79 -13.49 -5.07
CA THR A 40 -8.93 -12.26 -4.30
C THR A 40 -10.31 -11.65 -4.59
N PRO A 41 -10.90 -10.77 -3.76
CA PRO A 41 -12.22 -10.19 -4.07
C PRO A 41 -12.24 -9.51 -5.45
N ASN A 42 -11.21 -8.70 -5.73
CA ASN A 42 -11.05 -8.04 -7.01
C ASN A 42 -10.69 -9.01 -8.15
N GLY A 43 -9.86 -10.02 -7.88
CA GLY A 43 -9.47 -11.05 -8.86
C GLY A 43 -10.64 -11.94 -9.27
N ALA A 44 -11.44 -12.39 -8.31
CA ALA A 44 -12.67 -13.14 -8.52
C ALA A 44 -13.69 -12.32 -9.33
N LYS A 45 -13.90 -11.06 -8.95
CA LYS A 45 -14.76 -10.13 -9.70
C LYS A 45 -14.26 -9.90 -11.12
N THR A 46 -12.94 -9.78 -11.31
CA THR A 46 -12.30 -9.61 -12.62
C THR A 46 -12.51 -10.84 -13.49
N LEU A 47 -12.22 -12.05 -12.98
CA LEU A 47 -12.48 -13.32 -13.67
C LEU A 47 -13.94 -13.44 -14.07
N ALA A 48 -14.85 -13.26 -13.12
CA ALA A 48 -16.28 -13.37 -13.35
C ALA A 48 -16.76 -12.36 -14.41
N ASN A 49 -16.32 -11.11 -14.35
CA ASN A 49 -16.69 -10.09 -15.34
C ASN A 49 -16.16 -10.40 -16.75
N ILE A 50 -14.89 -10.80 -16.89
CA ILE A 50 -14.30 -11.12 -18.20
C ILE A 50 -15.03 -12.32 -18.81
N LEU A 51 -15.22 -13.39 -18.03
CA LEU A 51 -15.89 -14.61 -18.51
C LEU A 51 -17.38 -14.38 -18.78
N GLU A 52 -18.08 -13.58 -17.98
CA GLU A 52 -19.49 -13.21 -18.20
C GLU A 52 -19.67 -12.43 -19.52
N ASN A 53 -18.68 -11.63 -19.93
CA ASN A 53 -18.71 -10.86 -21.17
C ASN A 53 -18.50 -11.69 -22.44
N THR A 54 -18.26 -12.99 -22.30
CA THR A 54 -18.33 -13.95 -23.42
C THR A 54 -19.77 -14.28 -23.82
N ASN A 55 -20.77 -13.86 -23.04
CA ASN A 55 -22.16 -14.11 -23.38
C ASN A 55 -22.61 -13.33 -24.62
N PRO A 56 -23.45 -13.90 -25.51
CA PRO A 56 -23.87 -13.27 -26.77
C PRO A 56 -24.50 -11.89 -26.63
N GLY A 57 -25.18 -11.62 -25.50
CA GLY A 57 -25.82 -10.32 -25.21
C GLY A 57 -24.87 -9.24 -24.64
N ARG A 58 -23.57 -9.54 -24.49
CA ARG A 58 -22.57 -8.61 -23.93
C ARG A 58 -21.64 -8.12 -25.02
N THR A 59 -21.32 -6.83 -24.96
CA THR A 59 -20.47 -6.13 -25.94
C THR A 59 -19.17 -5.60 -25.34
N GLN A 60 -18.96 -5.70 -24.02
CA GLN A 60 -17.72 -5.20 -23.42
C GLN A 60 -16.67 -6.31 -23.40
N ARG A 61 -15.77 -6.34 -24.39
CA ARG A 61 -14.76 -7.41 -24.59
C ARG A 61 -13.32 -6.91 -24.59
N ALA A 62 -13.13 -5.58 -24.49
CA ALA A 62 -11.86 -4.96 -24.19
C ALA A 62 -11.75 -4.69 -22.68
N HIS A 63 -10.73 -5.26 -22.04
CA HIS A 63 -10.50 -5.20 -20.61
C HIS A 63 -9.08 -4.75 -20.31
N VAL A 64 -8.92 -4.01 -19.22
CA VAL A 64 -7.60 -3.66 -18.67
C VAL A 64 -7.55 -4.11 -17.23
N ILE A 65 -6.57 -4.95 -16.92
CA ILE A 65 -6.25 -5.37 -15.55
C ILE A 65 -5.08 -4.50 -15.11
N HIS A 66 -5.29 -3.65 -14.11
CA HIS A 66 -4.20 -2.86 -13.55
C HIS A 66 -3.99 -3.22 -12.08
N ALA A 67 -2.73 -3.50 -11.73
CA ALA A 67 -2.33 -3.78 -10.35
C ALA A 67 -0.83 -3.61 -10.17
N ALA A 68 -0.39 -3.36 -8.92
CA ALA A 68 1.02 -3.21 -8.57
C ALA A 68 1.88 -4.43 -9.00
N TYR A 69 3.20 -4.26 -9.02
CA TYR A 69 4.13 -5.35 -9.34
C TYR A 69 4.09 -6.44 -8.25
N GLY A 70 3.78 -7.68 -8.64
CA GLY A 70 3.69 -8.85 -7.73
C GLY A 70 2.28 -9.23 -7.27
N SER A 71 1.25 -8.50 -7.70
CA SER A 71 -0.16 -8.67 -7.30
C SER A 71 -0.87 -9.92 -7.86
N GLY A 72 -0.11 -10.82 -8.49
CA GLY A 72 -0.66 -12.00 -9.15
C GLY A 72 -1.40 -11.72 -10.47
N LYS A 73 -1.28 -10.53 -11.07
CA LYS A 73 -1.95 -10.20 -12.35
C LYS A 73 -1.54 -11.11 -13.53
N SER A 74 -0.27 -11.54 -13.60
CA SER A 74 0.18 -12.52 -14.61
C SER A 74 -0.37 -13.91 -14.33
N LEU A 75 -0.50 -14.30 -13.06
CA LEU A 75 -1.16 -15.54 -12.65
C LEU A 75 -2.66 -15.52 -13.00
N LEU A 76 -3.32 -14.38 -12.79
CA LEU A 76 -4.70 -14.15 -13.22
C LEU A 76 -4.85 -14.31 -14.74
N GLY A 77 -3.86 -13.83 -15.51
CA GLY A 77 -3.77 -14.07 -16.95
C GLY A 77 -3.65 -15.56 -17.31
N LEU A 78 -2.83 -16.34 -16.58
CA LEU A 78 -2.73 -17.80 -16.78
C LEU A 78 -4.05 -18.50 -16.48
N VAL A 79 -4.73 -18.12 -15.41
CA VAL A 79 -6.04 -18.67 -15.04
C VAL A 79 -7.08 -18.35 -16.11
N LEU A 80 -7.11 -17.10 -16.62
CA LEU A 80 -7.96 -16.72 -17.75
C LEU A 80 -7.68 -17.57 -19.00
N ARG A 81 -6.39 -17.79 -19.33
CA ARG A 81 -6.00 -18.68 -20.44
C ARG A 81 -6.50 -20.11 -20.23
N ALA A 82 -6.38 -20.64 -19.02
CA ALA A 82 -6.85 -21.98 -18.69
C ALA A 82 -8.38 -22.10 -18.83
N PHE A 83 -9.14 -21.07 -18.42
CA PHE A 83 -10.59 -21.01 -18.67
C PHE A 83 -10.94 -20.86 -20.15
N ALA A 84 -10.14 -20.12 -20.92
CA ALA A 84 -10.39 -19.88 -22.34
C ALA A 84 -10.27 -21.16 -23.19
N ASP A 85 -9.25 -21.98 -22.92
CA ASP A 85 -9.06 -23.26 -23.59
C ASP A 85 -8.78 -24.39 -22.58
N PRO A 86 -9.84 -24.97 -21.98
CA PRO A 86 -9.71 -26.04 -21.00
C PRO A 86 -9.23 -27.34 -21.66
N ASP A 87 -8.16 -27.93 -21.10
CA ASP A 87 -7.68 -29.27 -21.41
C ASP A 87 -7.82 -30.21 -20.18
N GLU A 88 -7.61 -31.51 -20.34
CA GLU A 88 -7.79 -32.49 -19.24
C GLU A 88 -6.95 -32.16 -18.00
N THR A 89 -5.71 -31.69 -18.19
CA THR A 89 -4.79 -31.27 -17.13
C THR A 89 -5.25 -29.99 -16.44
N ASN A 90 -5.68 -28.98 -17.20
CA ASN A 90 -6.15 -27.70 -16.68
C ASN A 90 -7.49 -27.85 -15.98
N ASN A 91 -8.35 -28.79 -16.37
CA ASN A 91 -9.64 -29.01 -15.70
C ASN A 91 -9.49 -29.39 -14.23
N VAL A 92 -8.51 -30.23 -13.88
CA VAL A 92 -8.24 -30.58 -12.47
C VAL A 92 -7.77 -29.35 -11.69
N ALA A 93 -6.90 -28.55 -12.28
CA ALA A 93 -6.41 -27.31 -11.69
C ALA A 93 -7.52 -26.25 -11.53
N LEU A 94 -8.36 -26.07 -12.56
CA LEU A 94 -9.49 -25.15 -12.56
C LEU A 94 -10.54 -25.55 -11.53
N ASN A 95 -10.82 -26.85 -11.35
CA ASN A 95 -11.74 -27.30 -10.29
C ASN A 95 -11.25 -26.88 -8.90
N SER A 96 -9.93 -26.95 -8.65
CA SER A 96 -9.35 -26.47 -7.39
C SER A 96 -9.54 -24.97 -7.20
N VAL A 97 -9.49 -24.18 -8.28
CA VAL A 97 -9.75 -22.73 -8.25
C VAL A 97 -11.23 -22.44 -8.02
N VAL A 98 -12.13 -23.14 -8.72
CA VAL A 98 -13.58 -23.00 -8.60
C VAL A 98 -14.04 -23.40 -7.18
N ASP A 99 -13.54 -24.49 -6.62
CA ASP A 99 -13.84 -24.88 -5.23
C ASP A 99 -13.48 -23.79 -4.21
N ARG A 100 -12.37 -23.08 -4.45
CA ARG A 100 -11.97 -21.93 -3.61
C ARG A 100 -12.89 -20.73 -3.83
N LEU A 101 -13.29 -20.46 -5.07
CA LEU A 101 -14.25 -19.41 -5.42
C LEU A 101 -15.62 -19.69 -4.78
N ASP A 102 -16.16 -20.90 -4.88
CA ASP A 102 -17.47 -21.26 -4.31
C ASP A 102 -17.51 -21.06 -2.78
N ARG A 103 -16.41 -21.35 -2.09
CA ARG A 103 -16.32 -21.19 -0.62
C ARG A 103 -16.26 -19.75 -0.17
N VAL A 104 -15.64 -18.86 -0.95
CA VAL A 104 -15.27 -17.51 -0.50
C VAL A 104 -16.06 -16.41 -1.23
N PHE A 105 -16.38 -16.63 -2.51
CA PHE A 105 -16.98 -15.67 -3.44
C PHE A 105 -18.11 -16.33 -4.25
N PRO A 106 -19.21 -16.76 -3.60
CA PRO A 106 -20.24 -17.59 -4.24
C PRO A 106 -20.96 -16.90 -5.41
N VAL A 107 -21.09 -15.56 -5.37
CA VAL A 107 -21.74 -14.78 -6.44
C VAL A 107 -20.87 -14.77 -7.71
N GLU A 108 -19.57 -14.57 -7.56
CA GLU A 108 -18.60 -14.63 -8.65
C GLU A 108 -18.46 -16.05 -9.20
N ALA A 109 -18.45 -17.05 -8.30
CA ALA A 109 -18.37 -18.46 -8.67
C ALA A 109 -19.56 -18.92 -9.52
N GLU A 110 -20.79 -18.47 -9.21
CA GLU A 110 -21.98 -18.77 -10.03
C GLU A 110 -21.79 -18.34 -11.50
N LYS A 111 -21.22 -17.15 -11.74
CA LYS A 111 -20.96 -16.63 -13.09
C LYS A 111 -19.89 -17.45 -13.82
N ILE A 112 -18.85 -17.87 -13.11
CA ILE A 112 -17.75 -18.67 -13.64
C ILE A 112 -18.23 -20.10 -13.97
N ASN A 113 -19.03 -20.69 -13.08
CA ASN A 113 -19.68 -21.98 -13.29
C ASN A 113 -20.63 -21.94 -14.51
N ALA A 114 -21.38 -20.86 -14.70
CA ALA A 114 -22.23 -20.68 -15.88
C ALA A 114 -21.42 -20.63 -17.19
N PHE A 115 -20.22 -20.02 -17.17
CA PHE A 115 -19.31 -20.02 -18.31
C PHE A 115 -18.80 -21.44 -18.63
N GLN A 116 -18.32 -22.19 -17.63
CA GLN A 116 -17.85 -23.57 -17.80
C GLN A 116 -18.95 -24.51 -18.30
N ALA A 117 -20.17 -24.35 -17.77
CA ALA A 117 -21.34 -25.12 -18.22
C ALA A 117 -21.71 -24.83 -19.69
N GLY A 118 -21.39 -23.63 -20.18
CA GLY A 118 -21.55 -23.25 -21.58
C GLY A 118 -20.55 -23.91 -22.55
N GLN A 119 -19.52 -24.59 -22.03
CA GLN A 119 -18.47 -25.29 -22.78
C GLN A 119 -17.82 -24.47 -23.91
N ARG A 120 -17.76 -23.14 -23.74
CA ARG A 120 -17.16 -22.26 -24.74
C ARG A 120 -15.65 -22.40 -24.75
N ARG A 121 -15.06 -22.37 -25.95
CA ARG A 121 -13.61 -22.39 -26.14
C ARG A 121 -13.17 -21.17 -26.92
N LEU A 122 -12.28 -20.37 -26.34
CA LEU A 122 -11.69 -19.20 -26.97
C LEU A 122 -10.20 -19.46 -27.16
N LEU A 123 -9.68 -19.28 -28.38
CA LEU A 123 -8.27 -19.48 -28.66
C LEU A 123 -7.42 -18.45 -27.90
N PRO A 124 -6.56 -18.86 -26.94
CA PRO A 124 -5.76 -17.93 -26.17
C PRO A 124 -4.52 -17.50 -26.97
N VAL A 125 -4.41 -16.22 -27.29
CA VAL A 125 -3.26 -15.61 -27.95
C VAL A 125 -2.52 -14.78 -26.91
N LEU A 126 -1.30 -15.19 -26.55
CA LEU A 126 -0.53 -14.64 -25.44
C LEU A 126 0.60 -13.73 -25.94
N LEU A 127 0.75 -12.56 -25.32
CA LEU A 127 1.84 -11.62 -25.57
C LEU A 127 2.44 -11.15 -24.25
N SER A 128 3.71 -10.74 -24.25
CA SER A 128 4.38 -10.24 -23.04
C SER A 128 5.37 -9.11 -23.33
N GLY A 129 5.18 -7.96 -22.68
CA GLY A 129 6.09 -6.83 -22.73
C GLY A 129 6.04 -6.08 -24.07
N ASN A 130 7.21 -5.63 -24.53
CA ASN A 130 7.33 -4.90 -25.80
C ASN A 130 7.78 -5.84 -26.92
N GLU A 131 6.85 -6.16 -27.83
CA GLU A 131 7.09 -7.03 -28.99
C GLU A 131 7.15 -6.25 -30.32
N GLY A 132 7.39 -4.94 -30.27
CA GLY A 132 7.40 -4.07 -31.44
C GLY A 132 6.03 -3.42 -31.73
N PRO A 133 5.79 -2.94 -32.96
CA PRO A 133 4.53 -2.28 -33.34
C PRO A 133 3.28 -3.14 -33.07
N LEU A 134 2.17 -2.52 -32.66
CA LEU A 134 1.00 -3.24 -32.16
C LEU A 134 0.39 -4.20 -33.20
N SER A 135 0.28 -3.76 -34.46
CA SER A 135 -0.25 -4.59 -35.55
C SER A 135 0.59 -5.85 -35.76
N LEU A 136 1.91 -5.70 -35.76
CA LEU A 136 2.85 -6.78 -35.99
C LEU A 136 2.85 -7.77 -34.80
N ALA A 137 2.92 -7.24 -33.58
CA ALA A 137 2.91 -8.06 -32.37
C ALA A 137 1.67 -8.97 -32.32
N LEU A 138 0.48 -8.39 -32.50
CA LEU A 138 -0.79 -9.14 -32.49
C LEU A 138 -0.88 -10.17 -33.62
N THR A 139 -0.49 -9.79 -34.82
CA THR A 139 -0.52 -10.68 -35.99
C THR A 139 0.45 -11.85 -35.84
N ARG A 140 1.66 -11.57 -35.34
CA ARG A 140 2.70 -12.57 -35.10
C ARG A 140 2.27 -13.54 -34.02
N ALA A 141 1.77 -13.04 -32.88
CA ALA A 141 1.27 -13.88 -31.80
C ALA A 141 0.12 -14.79 -32.28
N LEU A 142 -0.83 -14.25 -33.05
CA LEU A 142 -1.92 -15.05 -33.64
C LEU A 142 -1.38 -16.15 -34.57
N THR A 143 -0.48 -15.79 -35.48
CA THR A 143 0.10 -16.75 -36.46
C THR A 143 0.90 -17.86 -35.77
N GLN A 144 1.68 -17.51 -34.74
CA GLN A 144 2.42 -18.48 -33.92
C GLN A 144 1.48 -19.42 -33.17
N THR A 145 0.43 -18.87 -32.56
CA THR A 145 -0.58 -19.65 -31.82
C THR A 145 -1.28 -20.65 -32.75
N LEU A 146 -1.74 -20.21 -33.93
CA LEU A 146 -2.37 -21.07 -34.94
C LEU A 146 -1.43 -22.19 -35.40
N SER A 147 -0.14 -21.88 -35.57
CA SER A 147 0.86 -22.89 -35.96
C SER A 147 1.09 -23.94 -34.87
N GLN A 148 1.10 -23.53 -33.59
CA GLN A 148 1.29 -24.43 -32.45
C GLN A 148 0.15 -25.45 -32.30
N ILE A 149 -1.09 -25.05 -32.61
CA ILE A 149 -2.27 -25.93 -32.53
C ILE A 149 -2.52 -26.72 -33.82
N GLY A 150 -1.61 -26.66 -34.81
CA GLY A 150 -1.74 -27.38 -36.08
C GLY A 150 -2.69 -26.74 -37.10
N LEU A 151 -3.12 -25.49 -36.87
CA LEU A 151 -3.97 -24.71 -37.78
C LEU A 151 -3.17 -23.63 -38.55
N GLY A 152 -1.88 -23.89 -38.81
CA GLY A 152 -1.00 -22.95 -39.51
C GLY A 152 -1.42 -22.60 -40.94
N ASP A 153 -2.34 -23.37 -41.54
CA ASP A 153 -2.92 -23.09 -42.86
C ASP A 153 -3.93 -21.94 -42.83
N LEU A 154 -4.53 -21.66 -41.66
CA LEU A 154 -5.35 -20.47 -41.41
C LEU A 154 -4.45 -19.24 -41.27
N LYS A 155 -3.63 -18.93 -42.28
CA LYS A 155 -2.77 -17.74 -42.24
C LYS A 155 -3.64 -16.48 -42.31
N PRO A 156 -3.54 -15.56 -41.33
CA PRO A 156 -4.19 -14.27 -41.43
C PRO A 156 -3.68 -13.54 -42.69
N ARG A 157 -4.57 -13.01 -43.53
CA ARG A 157 -4.21 -12.30 -44.76
C ARG A 157 -3.53 -10.97 -44.45
N THR A 158 -2.23 -11.02 -44.25
CA THR A 158 -1.39 -9.87 -43.86
C THR A 158 -0.68 -9.23 -45.06
N GLN A 159 -0.07 -8.07 -44.86
CA GLN A 159 0.81 -7.43 -45.84
C GLN A 159 1.96 -8.33 -46.28
N PHE A 160 2.52 -9.12 -45.36
CA PHE A 160 3.52 -10.13 -45.64
C PHE A 160 3.00 -11.22 -46.57
N GLN A 161 1.76 -11.67 -46.35
CA GLN A 161 1.13 -12.65 -47.23
C GLN A 161 0.77 -12.06 -48.60
N ALA A 162 0.42 -10.76 -48.67
CA ALA A 162 0.26 -10.04 -49.93
C ALA A 162 1.59 -9.93 -50.70
N ALA A 163 2.70 -9.66 -50.01
CA ALA A 163 4.04 -9.65 -50.59
C ALA A 163 4.41 -11.04 -51.13
N LEU A 164 4.23 -12.10 -50.34
CA LEU A 164 4.44 -13.49 -50.78
C LEU A 164 3.57 -13.85 -51.99
N SER A 165 2.28 -13.50 -51.97
CA SER A 165 1.36 -13.75 -53.09
C SER A 165 1.78 -13.00 -54.34
N THR A 166 2.37 -11.80 -54.19
CA THR A 166 2.88 -11.01 -55.30
C THR A 166 4.15 -11.61 -55.90
N ILE A 167 5.05 -12.11 -55.05
CA ILE A 167 6.24 -12.87 -55.48
C ILE A 167 5.80 -14.12 -56.25
N ASP A 168 4.83 -14.87 -55.75
CA ASP A 168 4.29 -16.07 -56.41
C ASP A 168 3.61 -15.72 -57.74
N LEU A 169 2.92 -14.57 -57.81
CA LEU A 169 2.35 -14.05 -59.05
C LEU A 169 3.44 -13.70 -60.07
N TRP A 170 4.53 -13.06 -59.64
CA TRP A 170 5.65 -12.76 -60.51
C TRP A 170 6.34 -14.02 -61.02
N GLU A 171 6.53 -15.03 -60.16
CA GLU A 171 7.11 -16.32 -60.56
C GLU A 171 6.27 -17.02 -61.63
N ARG A 172 4.95 -17.03 -61.48
CA ARG A 172 4.03 -17.74 -62.39
C ARG A 172 3.69 -16.96 -63.66
N THR A 173 3.44 -15.66 -63.53
CA THR A 173 2.77 -14.85 -64.56
C THR A 173 3.69 -13.79 -65.17
N TYR A 174 4.71 -13.34 -64.44
CA TYR A 174 5.66 -12.31 -64.91
C TYR A 174 7.14 -12.71 -64.71
N PRO A 175 7.63 -13.77 -65.38
CA PRO A 175 8.95 -14.36 -65.10
C PRO A 175 10.14 -13.41 -65.34
N ALA A 176 9.95 -12.38 -66.17
CA ALA A 176 10.96 -11.35 -66.39
C ALA A 176 11.17 -10.47 -65.16
N VAL A 177 10.09 -10.10 -64.46
CA VAL A 177 10.13 -9.33 -63.20
C VAL A 177 10.70 -10.20 -62.08
N PHE A 178 10.33 -11.48 -62.04
CA PHE A 178 10.87 -12.43 -61.06
C PHE A 178 12.40 -12.58 -61.19
N ARG A 179 12.94 -12.68 -62.41
CA ARG A 179 14.41 -12.69 -62.61
C ARG A 179 15.08 -11.39 -62.18
N GLN A 180 14.45 -10.23 -62.39
CA GLN A 180 14.98 -8.96 -61.90
C GLN A 180 15.00 -8.91 -60.36
N LEU A 181 13.98 -9.47 -59.71
CA LEU A 181 13.97 -9.64 -58.24
C LEU A 181 15.13 -10.53 -57.77
N GLU A 182 15.38 -11.67 -58.44
CA GLU A 182 16.52 -12.54 -58.13
C GLU A 182 17.88 -11.80 -58.29
N GLU A 183 18.04 -11.02 -59.35
CA GLU A 183 19.25 -10.22 -59.59
C GLU A 183 19.45 -9.13 -58.53
N LEU A 184 18.38 -8.48 -58.06
CA LEU A 184 18.45 -7.49 -56.98
C LEU A 184 18.82 -8.13 -55.64
N LEU A 185 18.23 -9.29 -55.32
CA LEU A 185 18.58 -10.05 -54.12
C LEU A 185 20.06 -10.44 -54.08
N LEU A 186 20.60 -10.91 -55.21
CA LEU A 186 22.02 -11.22 -55.37
C LEU A 186 22.93 -10.00 -55.12
N ARG A 187 22.51 -8.80 -55.54
CA ARG A 187 23.28 -7.55 -55.28
C ARG A 187 23.30 -7.16 -53.81
N GLU A 188 22.19 -7.39 -53.12
CA GLU A 188 22.00 -7.10 -51.69
C GLU A 188 22.47 -8.23 -50.76
N LYS A 189 23.18 -9.25 -51.31
CA LYS A 189 23.67 -10.43 -50.58
C LYS A 189 22.56 -11.22 -49.86
N SER A 190 21.36 -11.24 -50.43
CA SER A 190 20.21 -12.00 -49.95
C SER A 190 19.77 -13.02 -51.00
N SER A 191 18.95 -13.99 -50.61
CA SER A 191 18.41 -15.02 -51.50
C SER A 191 16.88 -15.02 -51.53
N MET A 192 16.30 -15.60 -52.58
CA MET A 192 14.83 -15.77 -52.64
C MET A 192 14.31 -16.63 -51.48
N ALA A 193 15.09 -17.62 -51.03
CA ALA A 193 14.72 -18.43 -49.87
C ALA A 193 14.66 -17.57 -48.60
N GLU A 194 15.70 -16.77 -48.32
CA GLU A 194 15.74 -15.89 -47.15
C GLU A 194 14.63 -14.84 -47.17
N LEU A 195 14.32 -14.23 -48.32
CA LEU A 195 13.20 -13.28 -48.44
C LEU A 195 11.85 -13.97 -48.20
N ARG A 196 11.60 -15.13 -48.81
CA ARG A 196 10.35 -15.89 -48.63
C ARG A 196 10.19 -16.36 -47.19
N ASP A 197 11.25 -16.89 -46.58
CA ASP A 197 11.24 -17.35 -45.20
C ASP A 197 11.01 -16.17 -44.24
N GLY A 198 11.74 -15.07 -44.44
CA GLY A 198 11.57 -13.84 -43.65
C GLY A 198 10.16 -13.26 -43.74
N LEU A 199 9.56 -13.21 -44.93
CA LEU A 199 8.16 -12.80 -45.09
C LEU A 199 7.18 -13.81 -44.47
N ALA A 200 7.45 -15.12 -44.59
CA ALA A 200 6.60 -16.16 -44.04
C ALA A 200 6.57 -16.18 -42.50
N VAL A 201 7.69 -15.79 -41.86
CA VAL A 201 7.79 -15.62 -40.40
C VAL A 201 7.58 -14.18 -39.91
N LEU A 202 7.05 -13.31 -40.78
CA LEU A 202 6.66 -11.92 -40.47
C LEU A 202 7.83 -11.03 -39.98
N GLN A 203 9.02 -11.17 -40.56
CA GLN A 203 10.18 -10.33 -40.23
C GLN A 203 10.06 -8.92 -40.83
N PRO A 204 10.08 -7.85 -40.01
CA PRO A 204 9.96 -6.46 -40.47
C PRO A 204 10.98 -6.09 -41.54
N GLU A 205 12.21 -6.57 -41.40
CA GLU A 205 13.33 -6.27 -42.30
C GLU A 205 13.05 -6.83 -43.70
N ALA A 206 12.45 -8.03 -43.78
CA ALA A 206 12.09 -8.66 -45.03
C ALA A 206 10.97 -7.89 -45.76
N LEU A 207 9.97 -7.40 -45.03
CA LEU A 207 8.89 -6.58 -45.60
C LEU A 207 9.39 -5.20 -46.01
N SER A 208 10.17 -4.52 -45.16
CA SER A 208 10.76 -3.22 -45.50
C SER A 208 11.67 -3.30 -46.72
N PHE A 209 12.43 -4.39 -46.83
CA PHE A 209 13.24 -4.67 -48.01
C PHE A 209 12.37 -4.83 -49.26
N PHE A 210 11.33 -5.68 -49.18
CA PHE A 210 10.38 -5.87 -50.28
C PHE A 210 9.70 -4.57 -50.72
N GLU A 211 9.23 -3.74 -49.78
CA GLU A 211 8.63 -2.44 -50.05
C GLU A 211 9.58 -1.46 -50.75
N THR A 212 10.88 -1.54 -50.44
CA THR A 212 11.92 -0.70 -51.04
C THR A 212 12.18 -1.07 -52.49
N ILE A 213 12.24 -2.37 -52.80
CA ILE A 213 12.55 -2.86 -54.16
C ILE A 213 11.31 -2.93 -55.06
N TYR A 214 10.11 -2.99 -54.48
CA TYR A 214 8.87 -3.14 -55.23
C TYR A 214 8.66 -2.04 -56.30
N PRO A 215 8.88 -0.75 -56.03
CA PRO A 215 8.78 0.30 -57.05
C PRO A 215 9.80 0.16 -58.18
N GLU A 216 11.00 -0.34 -57.90
CA GLU A 216 12.01 -0.59 -58.94
C GLU A 216 11.56 -1.67 -59.92
N LEU A 217 10.89 -2.70 -59.40
CA LEU A 217 10.36 -3.83 -60.17
C LEU A 217 9.04 -3.53 -60.89
N THR A 218 8.34 -2.46 -60.50
CA THR A 218 6.97 -2.13 -60.99
C THR A 218 6.86 -0.74 -61.61
N ALA A 219 7.94 -0.22 -62.17
CA ALA A 219 8.00 1.07 -62.86
C ALA A 219 7.50 2.26 -62.00
N GLY A 220 7.81 2.24 -60.71
CA GLY A 220 7.48 3.29 -59.74
C GLY A 220 6.14 3.13 -59.03
N ALA A 221 5.41 2.01 -59.24
CA ALA A 221 4.23 1.72 -58.44
C ALA A 221 4.61 1.47 -56.98
N ARG A 222 3.81 1.98 -56.04
CA ARG A 222 4.00 1.67 -54.62
C ARG A 222 3.32 0.35 -54.30
N PHE A 223 3.98 -0.47 -53.48
CA PHE A 223 3.33 -1.64 -52.92
C PHE A 223 2.13 -1.17 -52.10
N ASP A 224 0.96 -1.74 -52.38
CA ASP A 224 -0.24 -1.38 -51.64
C ASP A 224 -0.21 -2.06 -50.27
N ILE A 225 0.26 -1.31 -49.28
CA ILE A 225 0.30 -1.69 -47.86
C ILE A 225 -1.12 -2.00 -47.33
N TYR A 226 -2.17 -1.54 -48.02
CA TYR A 226 -3.58 -1.81 -47.69
C TYR A 226 -4.19 -2.95 -48.52
N SER A 227 -3.41 -3.62 -49.37
CA SER A 227 -3.86 -4.83 -50.08
C SER A 227 -3.95 -6.07 -49.17
N GLY A 228 -3.29 -6.04 -48.01
CA GLY A 228 -3.54 -6.96 -46.90
C GLY A 228 -4.79 -6.56 -46.12
N GLN A 229 -5.44 -7.52 -45.45
CA GLN A 229 -6.58 -7.21 -44.59
C GLN A 229 -6.14 -6.31 -43.43
N SER A 230 -7.02 -5.39 -43.01
CA SER A 230 -6.81 -4.64 -41.78
C SER A 230 -6.66 -5.60 -40.60
N LEU A 231 -5.95 -5.19 -39.53
CA LEU A 231 -5.78 -6.02 -38.32
C LEU A 231 -7.12 -6.57 -37.80
N THR A 232 -8.16 -5.73 -37.80
CA THR A 232 -9.51 -6.10 -37.36
C THR A 232 -10.16 -7.14 -38.27
N GLU A 233 -9.97 -7.03 -39.58
CA GLU A 233 -10.48 -8.03 -40.53
C GLU A 233 -9.73 -9.35 -40.40
N ALA A 234 -8.40 -9.31 -40.27
CA ALA A 234 -7.60 -10.51 -40.08
C ALA A 234 -8.05 -11.32 -38.86
N PHE A 235 -8.27 -10.67 -37.70
CA PHE A 235 -8.81 -11.31 -36.51
C PHE A 235 -10.26 -11.78 -36.70
N HIS A 236 -11.11 -11.00 -37.37
CA HIS A 236 -12.50 -11.38 -37.63
C HIS A 236 -12.61 -12.65 -38.49
N TYR A 237 -11.90 -12.70 -39.63
CA TYR A 237 -11.92 -13.86 -40.51
C TYR A 237 -11.27 -15.09 -39.86
N THR A 238 -10.23 -14.88 -39.06
CA THR A 238 -9.60 -15.98 -38.30
C THR A 238 -10.58 -16.53 -37.26
N ALA A 239 -11.26 -15.67 -36.48
CA ALA A 239 -12.28 -16.10 -35.53
C ALA A 239 -13.42 -16.87 -36.23
N ALA A 240 -13.87 -16.40 -37.39
CA ALA A 240 -14.88 -17.09 -38.19
C ALA A 240 -14.42 -18.48 -38.68
N ALA A 241 -13.16 -18.61 -39.11
CA ALA A 241 -12.62 -19.90 -39.57
C ALA A 241 -12.32 -20.87 -38.41
N LEU A 242 -12.08 -20.35 -37.21
CA LEU A 242 -11.85 -21.14 -36.00
C LEU A 242 -13.13 -21.85 -35.50
N ALA A 243 -14.32 -21.36 -35.88
CA ALA A 243 -15.60 -22.01 -35.59
C ALA A 243 -15.65 -23.47 -36.10
N ASP A 244 -15.10 -23.72 -37.30
CA ASP A 244 -15.01 -25.05 -37.90
C ASP A 244 -14.07 -26.00 -37.12
N ASN A 245 -13.26 -25.45 -36.22
CA ASN A 245 -12.26 -26.17 -35.41
C ASN A 245 -12.63 -26.22 -33.93
N GLY A 246 -13.88 -25.88 -33.58
CA GLY A 246 -14.41 -26.01 -32.21
C GLY A 246 -14.01 -24.88 -31.26
N PHE A 247 -13.68 -23.70 -31.79
CA PHE A 247 -13.47 -22.48 -31.01
C PHE A 247 -14.58 -21.45 -31.33
N ASP A 248 -15.11 -20.81 -30.30
CA ASP A 248 -16.14 -19.76 -30.38
C ASP A 248 -15.56 -18.35 -30.58
N GLY A 249 -14.23 -18.23 -30.62
CA GLY A 249 -13.56 -16.94 -30.77
C GLY A 249 -12.09 -16.97 -30.36
N ILE A 250 -11.54 -15.77 -30.16
CA ILE A 250 -10.14 -15.51 -29.82
C ILE A 250 -10.08 -14.67 -28.54
N MET A 251 -9.20 -15.04 -27.60
CA MET A 251 -8.89 -14.24 -26.42
C MET A 251 -7.42 -13.82 -26.45
N VAL A 252 -7.17 -12.53 -26.67
CA VAL A 252 -5.83 -11.94 -26.61
C VAL A 252 -5.54 -11.53 -25.17
N VAL A 253 -4.46 -12.04 -24.58
CA VAL A 253 -3.97 -11.64 -23.26
C VAL A 253 -2.56 -11.08 -23.42
N TRP A 254 -2.39 -9.79 -23.15
CA TRP A 254 -1.12 -9.09 -23.28
C TRP A 254 -0.59 -8.66 -21.92
N ASP A 255 0.41 -9.38 -21.42
CA ASP A 255 1.07 -9.07 -20.16
C ASP A 255 2.13 -7.97 -20.28
N GLU A 256 2.39 -7.24 -19.20
CA GLU A 256 3.32 -6.10 -19.16
C GLU A 256 3.07 -5.04 -20.24
N PHE A 257 1.81 -4.80 -20.65
CA PHE A 257 1.48 -3.82 -21.69
C PHE A 257 1.96 -2.40 -21.35
N GLY A 258 2.16 -2.11 -20.06
CA GLY A 258 2.80 -0.87 -19.60
C GLY A 258 4.22 -0.65 -20.15
N ARG A 259 4.99 -1.72 -20.43
CA ARG A 259 6.31 -1.62 -21.06
C ARG A 259 6.24 -1.25 -22.54
N PHE A 260 5.24 -1.78 -23.26
CA PHE A 260 4.96 -1.37 -24.63
C PHE A 260 4.66 0.13 -24.69
N ILE A 261 3.74 0.61 -23.84
CA ILE A 261 3.44 2.05 -23.72
C ILE A 261 4.70 2.85 -23.36
N GLY A 262 5.43 2.42 -22.32
CA GLY A 262 6.62 3.09 -21.81
C GLY A 262 7.71 3.26 -22.87
N SER A 263 7.90 2.26 -23.75
CA SER A 263 8.88 2.31 -24.84
C SER A 263 8.59 3.40 -25.88
N LYS A 264 7.38 3.96 -25.89
CA LYS A 264 6.91 4.92 -26.89
C LYS A 264 6.67 6.33 -26.34
N VAL A 265 7.04 6.60 -25.08
CA VAL A 265 6.80 7.87 -24.37
C VAL A 265 7.58 9.08 -24.97
N GLY A 266 8.42 8.88 -26.00
CA GLY A 266 9.12 9.96 -26.72
C GLY A 266 8.86 10.04 -28.22
N GLU A 267 8.06 9.14 -28.79
CA GLU A 267 7.74 9.11 -30.23
C GLU A 267 6.33 9.66 -30.49
N ALA A 268 6.00 9.94 -31.76
CA ALA A 268 4.63 10.21 -32.17
C ALA A 268 3.81 8.91 -32.02
N PHE A 269 3.38 8.59 -30.80
CA PHE A 269 2.58 7.41 -30.47
C PHE A 269 1.14 7.47 -31.04
N GLY A 270 0.78 8.54 -31.75
CA GLY A 270 -0.55 8.75 -32.34
C GLY A 270 -1.05 7.59 -33.22
N PRO A 271 -0.26 7.04 -34.16
CA PRO A 271 -0.69 5.91 -35.00
C PRO A 271 -0.99 4.65 -34.19
N GLU A 272 -0.15 4.34 -33.21
CA GLU A 272 -0.32 3.17 -32.32
C GLU A 272 -1.53 3.32 -31.40
N ALA A 273 -1.73 4.51 -30.83
CA ALA A 273 -2.89 4.84 -30.01
C ALA A 273 -4.20 4.73 -30.81
N SER A 274 -4.22 5.22 -32.05
CA SER A 274 -5.36 5.11 -32.96
C SER A 274 -5.66 3.65 -33.34
N LEU A 275 -4.62 2.85 -33.57
CA LEU A 275 -4.76 1.42 -33.86
C LEU A 275 -5.31 0.65 -32.65
N LEU A 276 -4.77 0.91 -31.45
CA LEU A 276 -5.27 0.34 -30.20
C LEU A 276 -6.75 0.68 -29.97
N GLN A 277 -7.12 1.94 -30.22
CA GLN A 277 -8.50 2.40 -30.14
C GLN A 277 -9.41 1.62 -31.09
N SER A 278 -9.02 1.54 -32.37
CA SER A 278 -9.79 0.87 -33.42
C SER A 278 -9.94 -0.62 -33.13
N PHE A 279 -8.89 -1.25 -32.59
CA PHE A 279 -8.90 -2.67 -32.24
C PHE A 279 -9.77 -2.95 -30.99
N ALA A 280 -9.73 -2.09 -29.97
CA ALA A 280 -10.61 -2.19 -28.80
C ALA A 280 -12.09 -2.01 -29.19
N GLU A 281 -12.40 -1.05 -30.06
CA GLU A 281 -13.76 -0.89 -30.62
C GLU A 281 -14.21 -2.12 -31.39
N PHE A 282 -13.30 -2.71 -32.19
CA PHE A 282 -13.56 -3.97 -32.89
C PHE A 282 -13.88 -5.11 -31.93
N CYS A 283 -13.09 -5.29 -30.87
CA CYS A 283 -13.35 -6.31 -29.85
C CYS A 283 -14.76 -6.14 -29.26
N ASN A 284 -15.13 -4.90 -28.90
CA ASN A 284 -16.44 -4.62 -28.32
C ASN A 284 -17.63 -4.84 -29.28
N ARG A 285 -17.40 -4.77 -30.60
CA ARG A 285 -18.44 -5.00 -31.64
C ARG A 285 -18.30 -6.34 -32.35
N SER A 286 -17.47 -7.26 -31.86
CA SER A 286 -17.11 -8.51 -32.55
C SER A 286 -18.27 -9.51 -32.72
N GLY A 287 -19.40 -9.32 -32.03
CA GLY A 287 -20.64 -10.07 -32.28
C GLY A 287 -20.53 -11.55 -31.93
N GLU A 288 -20.97 -12.44 -32.81
CA GLU A 288 -20.84 -13.90 -32.60
C GLU A 288 -19.40 -14.39 -32.77
N GLN A 289 -18.63 -13.75 -33.64
CA GLN A 289 -17.22 -14.10 -33.91
C GLN A 289 -16.32 -13.40 -32.90
N GLN A 290 -16.30 -13.90 -31.67
CA GLN A 290 -15.82 -13.14 -30.53
C GLN A 290 -14.31 -12.90 -30.60
N VAL A 291 -13.91 -11.64 -30.40
CA VAL A 291 -12.51 -11.27 -30.16
C VAL A 291 -12.45 -10.47 -28.88
N HIS A 292 -11.70 -10.99 -27.91
CA HIS A 292 -11.48 -10.38 -26.61
C HIS A 292 -10.06 -9.85 -26.50
N LEU A 293 -9.90 -8.71 -25.84
CA LEU A 293 -8.61 -8.09 -25.59
C LEU A 293 -8.46 -7.81 -24.10
N VAL A 294 -7.50 -8.46 -23.46
CA VAL A 294 -7.17 -8.28 -22.05
C VAL A 294 -5.75 -7.72 -21.95
N LEU A 295 -5.62 -6.48 -21.52
CA LEU A 295 -4.33 -5.81 -21.32
C LEU A 295 -3.97 -5.81 -19.83
N ILE A 296 -2.76 -6.21 -19.47
CA ILE A 296 -2.30 -6.24 -18.08
C ILE A 296 -1.23 -5.15 -17.87
N THR A 297 -1.46 -4.26 -16.89
CA THR A 297 -0.63 -3.07 -16.64
C THR A 297 -0.32 -2.86 -15.15
N HIS A 298 0.67 -2.02 -14.84
CA HIS A 298 1.04 -1.66 -13.45
C HIS A 298 0.28 -0.48 -12.86
N ARG A 299 -0.39 0.29 -13.72
CA ARG A 299 -1.14 1.50 -13.41
C ARG A 299 -2.32 1.57 -14.38
N VAL A 300 -3.32 2.36 -14.04
CA VAL A 300 -4.41 2.72 -14.98
C VAL A 300 -3.83 3.30 -16.28
N LEU A 301 -4.47 3.01 -17.42
CA LEU A 301 -4.01 3.47 -18.75
C LEU A 301 -3.80 5.00 -18.78
N SER A 302 -4.70 5.77 -18.17
CA SER A 302 -4.60 7.23 -18.07
C SER A 302 -3.34 7.71 -17.33
N GLY A 303 -2.82 6.91 -16.39
CA GLY A 303 -1.64 7.24 -15.59
C GLY A 303 -0.34 7.24 -16.41
N TYR A 304 -0.28 6.49 -17.51
CA TYR A 304 0.89 6.51 -18.41
C TYR A 304 1.00 7.80 -19.22
N ALA A 305 -0.11 8.52 -19.40
CA ALA A 305 -0.15 9.77 -20.13
C ALA A 305 0.14 11.00 -19.27
N ALA A 306 0.26 10.85 -17.94
CA ALA A 306 0.37 11.99 -17.00
C ALA A 306 1.55 12.92 -17.28
N GLN A 307 2.62 12.43 -17.90
CA GLN A 307 3.81 13.20 -18.27
C GLN A 307 3.78 13.75 -19.70
N LEU A 308 2.76 13.42 -20.51
CA LEU A 308 2.59 13.87 -21.89
C LEU A 308 1.85 15.22 -21.96
N PRO A 309 1.90 15.95 -23.10
CA PRO A 309 1.09 17.15 -23.30
C PRO A 309 -0.41 16.89 -23.14
N ILE A 310 -1.17 17.92 -22.71
CA ILE A 310 -2.61 17.83 -22.38
C ILE A 310 -3.45 17.23 -23.52
N THR A 311 -3.13 17.52 -24.78
CA THR A 311 -3.84 16.94 -25.95
C THR A 311 -3.74 15.42 -25.99
N TYR A 312 -2.54 14.88 -25.73
CA TYR A 312 -2.31 13.43 -25.67
C TYR A 312 -2.95 12.81 -24.42
N GLN A 313 -2.97 13.52 -23.29
CA GLN A 313 -3.69 13.06 -22.10
C GLN A 313 -5.18 12.87 -22.38
N GLN A 314 -5.81 13.79 -23.12
CA GLN A 314 -7.21 13.70 -23.51
C GLN A 314 -7.47 12.55 -24.50
N GLU A 315 -6.58 12.30 -25.45
CA GLU A 315 -6.67 11.14 -26.34
C GLU A 315 -6.60 9.82 -25.55
N TRP A 316 -5.65 9.71 -24.61
CA TRP A 316 -5.53 8.54 -23.74
C TRP A 316 -6.74 8.30 -22.86
N ALA A 317 -7.33 9.38 -22.30
CA ALA A 317 -8.57 9.27 -21.54
C ALA A 317 -9.71 8.67 -22.39
N ARG A 318 -9.85 9.13 -23.64
CA ARG A 318 -10.84 8.58 -24.58
C ARG A 318 -10.58 7.11 -24.91
N ILE A 319 -9.32 6.73 -25.13
CA ILE A 319 -8.96 5.33 -25.39
C ILE A 319 -9.32 4.47 -24.18
N ALA A 320 -8.97 4.92 -22.97
CA ALA A 320 -9.23 4.20 -21.73
C ALA A 320 -10.73 3.94 -21.49
N GLU A 321 -11.63 4.84 -21.90
CA GLU A 321 -13.10 4.66 -21.80
C GLU A 321 -13.64 3.46 -22.58
N ARG A 322 -12.90 2.95 -23.58
CA ARG A 322 -13.29 1.75 -24.36
C ARG A 322 -12.99 0.45 -23.64
N PHE A 323 -12.14 0.50 -22.61
CA PHE A 323 -11.75 -0.62 -21.80
C PHE A 323 -12.53 -0.62 -20.50
N TRP A 324 -12.99 -1.81 -20.10
CA TRP A 324 -13.43 -1.99 -18.72
C TRP A 324 -12.21 -2.22 -17.84
N SER A 325 -11.91 -1.20 -17.05
CA SER A 325 -10.80 -1.22 -16.10
C SER A 325 -11.14 -2.04 -14.86
N HIS A 326 -10.30 -3.02 -14.55
CA HIS A 326 -10.35 -3.85 -13.34
C HIS A 326 -9.15 -3.52 -12.47
N ASP A 327 -9.41 -3.02 -11.27
CA ASP A 327 -8.40 -2.77 -10.26
C ASP A 327 -8.20 -4.05 -9.44
N VAL A 328 -7.02 -4.66 -9.57
CA VAL A 328 -6.65 -5.88 -8.84
C VAL A 328 -5.59 -5.56 -7.79
N ILE A 329 -5.50 -4.29 -7.34
CA ILE A 329 -4.68 -3.92 -6.18
C ILE A 329 -5.03 -4.85 -5.02
N SER A 330 -3.98 -5.41 -4.44
CA SER A 330 -4.02 -6.31 -3.30
C SER A 330 -4.55 -5.53 -2.09
N ASP A 331 -5.75 -5.90 -1.65
CA ASP A 331 -6.20 -5.58 -0.30
C ASP A 331 -5.18 -6.17 0.70
N PHE A 332 -4.86 -5.47 1.79
CA PHE A 332 -3.99 -6.03 2.84
C PHE A 332 -4.51 -7.39 3.32
N LEU A 333 -5.83 -7.61 3.31
CA LEU A 333 -6.44 -8.91 3.61
C LEU A 333 -5.97 -10.03 2.66
N VAL A 334 -5.85 -9.71 1.37
CA VAL A 334 -5.37 -10.64 0.35
C VAL A 334 -3.89 -10.96 0.58
N THR A 335 -3.06 -9.95 0.82
CA THR A 335 -1.63 -10.17 1.07
C THR A 335 -1.41 -10.99 2.35
N ASN A 336 -2.19 -10.74 3.40
CA ASN A 336 -2.16 -11.55 4.62
C ASN A 336 -2.55 -13.01 4.36
N ARG A 337 -3.55 -13.25 3.50
CA ARG A 337 -3.93 -14.60 3.09
C ARG A 337 -2.84 -15.26 2.24
N LEU A 338 -2.19 -14.53 1.34
CA LEU A 338 -1.05 -15.03 0.56
C LEU A 338 0.13 -15.41 1.46
N ILE A 339 0.41 -14.61 2.51
CA ILE A 339 1.39 -14.93 3.54
C ILE A 339 1.01 -16.24 4.25
N ALA A 340 -0.27 -16.39 4.63
CA ALA A 340 -0.75 -17.59 5.32
C ALA A 340 -0.68 -18.86 4.43
N GLU A 341 -0.97 -18.73 3.14
CA GLU A 341 -0.91 -19.83 2.17
C GLU A 341 0.52 -20.13 1.69
N ALA A 342 1.49 -19.27 1.98
CA ALA A 342 2.92 -19.56 1.75
C ALA A 342 3.42 -20.73 2.59
N LEU A 343 2.68 -21.11 3.63
CA LEU A 343 3.02 -22.15 4.59
C LEU A 343 2.12 -23.38 4.41
N VAL A 344 2.75 -24.54 4.24
CA VAL A 344 2.07 -25.83 4.13
C VAL A 344 2.32 -26.68 5.38
N ILE A 345 1.46 -27.68 5.56
CA ILE A 345 1.51 -28.64 6.67
C ILE A 345 2.09 -29.95 6.14
N PRO A 346 3.35 -30.31 6.48
CA PRO A 346 3.95 -31.56 6.01
C PRO A 346 3.29 -32.80 6.58
N ASP A 347 2.84 -32.73 7.84
CA ASP A 347 2.19 -33.81 8.57
C ASP A 347 0.95 -33.27 9.31
N ALA A 348 -0.23 -33.69 8.86
CA ALA A 348 -1.51 -33.23 9.39
C ALA A 348 -1.77 -33.73 10.83
N ASP A 349 -1.35 -34.95 11.17
CA ASP A 349 -1.56 -35.54 12.49
C ASP A 349 -0.66 -34.88 13.52
N ALA A 350 0.61 -34.65 13.17
CA ALA A 350 1.54 -33.92 14.00
C ALA A 350 1.09 -32.46 14.24
N TRP A 351 0.55 -31.82 13.20
CA TRP A 351 -0.02 -30.48 13.33
C TRP A 351 -1.25 -30.43 14.24
N GLN A 352 -2.17 -31.37 14.09
CA GLN A 352 -3.36 -31.44 14.95
C GLN A 352 -2.98 -31.64 16.42
N HIS A 353 -2.03 -32.54 16.70
CA HIS A 353 -1.55 -32.73 18.08
C HIS A 353 -0.93 -31.44 18.65
N PHE A 354 -0.15 -30.72 17.84
CA PHE A 354 0.48 -29.46 18.25
C PHE A 354 -0.55 -28.35 18.52
N THR A 355 -1.57 -28.19 17.67
CA THR A 355 -2.61 -27.17 17.86
C THR A 355 -3.47 -27.45 19.08
N GLU A 356 -3.78 -28.71 19.36
CA GLU A 356 -4.47 -29.12 20.58
C GLU A 356 -3.63 -28.86 21.84
N GLN A 357 -2.33 -29.21 21.81
CA GLN A 357 -1.41 -28.97 22.91
C GLN A 357 -1.23 -27.48 23.23
N HIS A 358 -1.23 -26.62 22.22
CA HIS A 358 -0.98 -25.17 22.35
C HIS A 358 -2.23 -24.30 22.17
N ARG A 359 -3.43 -24.86 22.36
CA ARG A 359 -4.72 -24.18 22.14
C ARG A 359 -4.80 -22.80 22.80
N ALA A 360 -4.43 -22.72 24.08
CA ALA A 360 -4.48 -21.48 24.86
C ALA A 360 -3.54 -20.38 24.32
N ALA A 361 -2.38 -20.76 23.77
CA ALA A 361 -1.43 -19.80 23.20
C ALA A 361 -1.99 -19.20 21.90
N PHE A 362 -2.59 -20.02 21.04
CA PHE A 362 -3.28 -19.51 19.87
C PHE A 362 -4.53 -18.69 20.24
N ASP A 363 -5.26 -19.05 21.30
CA ASP A 363 -6.42 -18.27 21.78
C ASP A 363 -5.97 -16.87 22.19
N ASN A 364 -4.85 -16.77 22.89
CA ASN A 364 -4.23 -15.51 23.27
C ASN A 364 -3.82 -14.67 22.03
N LEU A 365 -3.17 -15.28 21.03
CA LEU A 365 -2.82 -14.59 19.78
C LEU A 365 -4.06 -14.03 19.07
N THR A 366 -5.15 -14.79 19.07
CA THR A 366 -6.42 -14.40 18.42
C THR A 366 -7.06 -13.22 19.15
N ALA A 367 -7.19 -13.32 20.47
CA ALA A 367 -7.79 -12.28 21.30
C ALA A 367 -7.04 -10.95 21.18
N GLN A 368 -5.72 -10.95 21.35
CA GLN A 368 -4.92 -9.72 21.23
C GLN A 368 -4.96 -9.12 19.83
N SER A 369 -5.02 -9.95 18.78
CA SER A 369 -5.14 -9.47 17.40
C SER A 369 -6.48 -8.77 17.13
N LEU A 370 -7.57 -9.22 17.77
CA LEU A 370 -8.88 -8.58 17.71
C LEU A 370 -8.90 -7.27 18.50
N ASP A 371 -8.36 -7.26 19.72
CA ASP A 371 -8.30 -6.07 20.58
C ASP A 371 -7.52 -4.93 19.92
N LEU A 372 -6.45 -5.25 19.19
CA LEU A 372 -5.63 -4.31 18.44
C LEU A 372 -6.20 -3.96 17.05
N ALA A 373 -7.32 -4.58 16.66
CA ALA A 373 -7.94 -4.46 15.34
C ALA A 373 -6.93 -4.64 14.18
N LEU A 374 -6.03 -5.63 14.30
CA LEU A 374 -5.00 -5.89 13.28
C LEU A 374 -5.61 -6.29 11.93
N PHE A 375 -6.73 -7.01 11.98
CA PHE A 375 -7.44 -7.58 10.83
C PHE A 375 -8.94 -7.30 10.97
N PRO A 376 -9.39 -6.04 10.75
CA PRO A 376 -10.73 -5.59 11.12
C PRO A 376 -11.87 -6.27 10.35
N ASP A 377 -11.57 -6.84 9.17
CA ASP A 377 -12.55 -7.49 8.30
C ASP A 377 -12.78 -8.97 8.63
N LEU A 378 -12.08 -9.53 9.64
CA LEU A 378 -12.18 -10.93 10.03
C LEU A 378 -12.86 -11.08 11.40
N ASP A 379 -13.81 -12.00 11.50
CA ASP A 379 -14.34 -12.44 12.80
C ASP A 379 -13.33 -13.34 13.55
N ASP A 380 -13.62 -13.66 14.81
CA ASP A 380 -12.73 -14.44 15.67
C ASP A 380 -12.40 -15.83 15.09
N VAL A 381 -13.41 -16.51 14.53
CA VAL A 381 -13.27 -17.83 13.92
C VAL A 381 -12.41 -17.77 12.65
N SER A 382 -12.70 -16.83 11.74
CA SER A 382 -11.96 -16.67 10.49
C SER A 382 -10.54 -16.21 10.75
N LEU A 383 -10.33 -15.27 11.66
CA LEU A 383 -9.00 -14.82 12.06
C LEU A 383 -8.17 -16.00 12.57
N ARG A 384 -8.75 -16.81 13.47
CA ARG A 384 -8.10 -17.98 14.03
C ARG A 384 -7.67 -18.97 12.96
N GLN A 385 -8.60 -19.38 12.10
CA GLN A 385 -8.39 -20.45 11.13
C GLN A 385 -7.61 -20.00 9.89
N GLN A 386 -7.80 -18.78 9.43
CA GLN A 386 -7.26 -18.32 8.15
C GLN A 386 -5.92 -17.61 8.29
N ILE A 387 -5.63 -17.00 9.45
CA ILE A 387 -4.40 -16.25 9.69
C ILE A 387 -3.58 -16.89 10.80
N ILE A 388 -4.11 -16.96 12.03
CA ILE A 388 -3.33 -17.33 13.22
C ILE A 388 -2.77 -18.75 13.12
N GLU A 389 -3.60 -19.75 12.83
CA GLU A 389 -3.15 -21.14 12.71
C GLU A 389 -2.40 -21.40 11.40
N LYS A 390 -2.92 -20.90 10.27
CA LYS A 390 -2.31 -21.14 8.96
C LYS A 390 -0.92 -20.51 8.83
N ALA A 391 -0.75 -19.27 9.26
CA ALA A 391 0.50 -18.53 9.09
C ALA A 391 1.52 -18.78 10.22
N TRP A 392 1.20 -19.59 11.23
CA TRP A 392 2.19 -19.99 12.24
C TRP A 392 3.41 -20.63 11.55
N PRO A 393 4.66 -20.29 11.91
CA PRO A 393 5.09 -19.60 13.14
C PRO A 393 5.17 -18.08 13.08
N LEU A 394 4.64 -17.40 12.05
CA LEU A 394 4.65 -15.93 12.01
C LEU A 394 3.76 -15.34 13.10
N HIS A 395 4.30 -14.41 13.89
CA HIS A 395 3.50 -13.65 14.87
C HIS A 395 2.46 -12.77 14.12
N PRO A 396 1.25 -12.53 14.66
CA PRO A 396 0.24 -11.71 13.98
C PRO A 396 0.72 -10.30 13.59
N LEU A 397 1.51 -9.66 14.46
CA LEU A 397 2.19 -8.40 14.13
C LEU A 397 3.15 -8.51 12.95
N THR A 398 3.85 -9.64 12.79
CA THR A 398 4.74 -9.89 11.67
C THR A 398 3.96 -9.98 10.36
N ILE A 399 2.83 -10.69 10.37
CA ILE A 399 1.92 -10.78 9.23
C ILE A 399 1.37 -9.39 8.88
N TYR A 400 0.96 -8.62 9.89
CA TYR A 400 0.46 -7.25 9.72
C TYR A 400 1.53 -6.29 9.16
N ALA A 401 2.77 -6.38 9.65
CA ALA A 401 3.84 -5.44 9.32
C ALA A 401 4.49 -5.73 7.97
N LEU A 402 4.61 -7.00 7.57
CA LEU A 402 5.34 -7.43 6.38
C LEU A 402 4.86 -6.73 5.08
N PRO A 403 3.56 -6.71 4.73
CA PRO A 403 3.07 -5.99 3.55
C PRO A 403 3.40 -4.50 3.59
N ARG A 404 3.18 -3.86 4.76
CA ARG A 404 3.37 -2.42 4.96
C ARG A 404 4.84 -2.02 4.82
N LEU A 405 5.73 -2.83 5.38
CA LEU A 405 7.17 -2.62 5.29
C LEU A 405 7.66 -2.81 3.85
N SER A 406 7.22 -3.86 3.16
CA SER A 406 7.56 -4.12 1.75
C SER A 406 7.12 -2.98 0.83
N SER A 407 5.91 -2.45 1.03
CA SER A 407 5.41 -1.31 0.25
C SER A 407 6.18 -0.01 0.51
N ARG A 408 6.64 0.20 1.76
CA ARG A 408 7.33 1.43 2.16
C ARG A 408 8.76 1.51 1.63
N VAL A 409 9.50 0.40 1.66
CA VAL A 409 10.95 0.42 1.43
C VAL A 409 11.33 0.23 -0.04
N GLU A 410 10.64 -0.61 -0.80
CA GLU A 410 11.03 -0.91 -2.20
C GLU A 410 9.88 -0.77 -3.23
N GLN A 411 8.70 -0.31 -2.84
CA GLN A 411 7.49 -0.28 -3.70
C GLN A 411 7.23 -1.61 -4.45
N ASN A 412 7.69 -2.75 -3.91
CA ASN A 412 7.70 -4.00 -4.66
C ASN A 412 7.22 -5.16 -3.77
N GLU A 413 6.14 -5.83 -4.18
CA GLU A 413 5.67 -7.06 -3.52
C GLU A 413 6.68 -8.20 -3.73
N ARG A 414 7.60 -8.09 -4.72
CA ARG A 414 8.71 -9.03 -4.92
C ARG A 414 9.51 -9.25 -3.64
N THR A 415 9.74 -8.22 -2.84
CA THR A 415 10.54 -8.29 -1.61
C THR A 415 9.83 -9.08 -0.52
N LEU A 416 8.50 -9.00 -0.46
CA LEU A 416 7.64 -9.85 0.37
C LEU A 416 7.69 -11.32 -0.06
N PHE A 417 7.58 -11.61 -1.36
CA PHE A 417 7.65 -12.99 -1.86
C PHE A 417 9.04 -13.61 -1.68
N THR A 418 10.11 -12.84 -1.92
CA THR A 418 11.48 -13.27 -1.67
C THR A 418 11.68 -13.58 -0.18
N PHE A 419 11.19 -12.73 0.74
CA PHE A 419 11.26 -13.02 2.18
C PHE A 419 10.58 -14.35 2.55
N LEU A 420 9.37 -14.58 2.01
CA LEU A 420 8.55 -15.74 2.36
C LEU A 420 9.09 -17.04 1.81
N ALA A 421 9.77 -17.03 0.66
CA ALA A 421 10.10 -18.27 0.00
C ALA A 421 11.55 -18.43 -0.43
N ALA A 422 12.33 -17.39 -0.72
CA ALA A 422 13.70 -17.57 -1.19
C ALA A 422 14.58 -18.35 -0.20
N GLU A 423 15.66 -18.95 -0.71
CA GLU A 423 16.65 -19.69 0.08
C GLU A 423 17.87 -18.82 0.43
N ASP A 424 17.61 -17.56 0.79
CA ASP A 424 18.64 -16.59 1.17
C ASP A 424 18.71 -16.40 2.69
N ALA A 425 19.76 -15.72 3.19
CA ALA A 425 19.88 -15.36 4.59
C ALA A 425 18.73 -14.44 5.04
N HIS A 426 18.28 -14.60 6.29
CA HIS A 426 17.18 -13.88 6.94
C HIS A 426 15.80 -14.07 6.30
N THR A 427 15.63 -15.10 5.46
CA THR A 427 14.33 -15.47 4.88
C THR A 427 13.54 -16.40 5.80
N LEU A 428 12.23 -16.52 5.55
CA LEU A 428 11.36 -17.45 6.27
C LEU A 428 11.85 -18.90 6.14
N THR A 429 12.36 -19.29 4.97
CA THR A 429 12.90 -20.63 4.71
C THR A 429 14.06 -20.97 5.64
N GLU A 430 15.00 -20.03 5.85
CA GLU A 430 16.11 -20.23 6.79
C GLU A 430 15.59 -20.42 8.23
N HIS A 431 14.65 -19.60 8.67
CA HIS A 431 14.07 -19.69 10.01
C HIS A 431 13.30 -21.00 10.26
N LEU A 432 12.67 -21.57 9.24
CA LEU A 432 11.98 -22.85 9.34
C LEU A 432 12.93 -24.06 9.30
N SER A 433 14.17 -23.89 8.83
CA SER A 433 15.16 -24.99 8.74
C SER A 433 15.71 -25.43 10.10
N GLN A 434 15.70 -24.55 11.10
CA GLN A 434 16.21 -24.81 12.46
C GLN A 434 15.18 -24.39 13.53
N PRO A 435 14.01 -25.06 13.59
CA PRO A 435 12.94 -24.65 14.49
C PRO A 435 13.30 -24.92 15.96
N PRO A 436 12.98 -23.99 16.89
CA PRO A 436 13.07 -24.24 18.33
C PRO A 436 12.16 -25.39 18.78
N THR A 437 12.52 -26.06 19.87
CA THR A 437 11.66 -27.06 20.52
C THR A 437 10.53 -26.39 21.31
N GLY A 438 9.27 -26.68 20.98
CA GLY A 438 8.08 -26.21 21.71
C GLY A 438 7.37 -25.03 21.04
N TRP A 439 6.77 -24.14 21.84
CA TRP A 439 6.08 -22.94 21.33
C TRP A 439 7.08 -21.85 20.98
N TRP A 440 7.01 -21.36 19.75
CA TRP A 440 7.81 -20.25 19.27
C TRP A 440 7.05 -19.44 18.21
N THR A 441 7.44 -18.19 18.03
CA THR A 441 6.91 -17.31 16.99
C THR A 441 8.02 -16.45 16.40
N LEU A 442 7.92 -16.15 15.11
CA LEU A 442 8.77 -15.18 14.41
C LEU A 442 8.19 -13.78 14.61
N GLY A 443 8.87 -12.98 15.42
CA GLY A 443 8.49 -11.62 15.76
C GLY A 443 8.94 -10.59 14.72
N LEU A 444 8.83 -9.31 15.08
CA LEU A 444 9.20 -8.20 14.19
C LEU A 444 10.71 -8.03 14.03
N ASP A 445 11.50 -8.62 14.94
CA ASP A 445 12.96 -8.65 14.88
C ASP A 445 13.48 -9.29 13.59
N VAL A 446 12.78 -10.32 13.10
CA VAL A 446 13.12 -11.05 11.88
C VAL A 446 12.91 -10.18 10.64
N LEU A 447 11.82 -9.40 10.60
CA LEU A 447 11.58 -8.47 9.50
C LEU A 447 12.66 -7.38 9.45
N TRP A 448 13.09 -6.89 10.61
CA TRP A 448 14.19 -5.93 10.66
C TRP A 448 15.45 -6.48 10.00
N ASP A 449 15.86 -7.70 10.37
CA ASP A 449 17.10 -8.30 9.89
C ASP A 449 17.12 -8.47 8.37
N TYR A 450 15.98 -8.84 7.78
CA TYR A 450 15.85 -8.94 6.33
C TYR A 450 15.78 -7.58 5.63
N PHE A 451 14.99 -6.64 6.13
CA PHE A 451 14.76 -5.35 5.46
C PHE A 451 15.80 -4.27 5.79
N ALA A 452 16.72 -4.48 6.73
CA ALA A 452 17.63 -3.44 7.23
C ALA A 452 18.41 -2.69 6.14
N GLU A 453 18.94 -3.41 5.15
CA GLU A 453 19.71 -2.81 4.05
C GLU A 453 18.82 -1.97 3.13
N ALA A 454 17.60 -2.46 2.85
CA ALA A 454 16.64 -1.74 2.03
C ALA A 454 16.14 -0.47 2.76
N ILE A 455 15.86 -0.57 4.07
CA ILE A 455 15.47 0.57 4.93
C ILE A 455 16.59 1.62 4.95
N ARG A 456 17.86 1.21 4.96
CA ARG A 456 19.01 2.11 4.88
C ARG A 456 19.06 2.88 3.55
N ALA A 457 18.69 2.25 2.44
CA ALA A 457 18.74 2.87 1.12
C ALA A 457 17.66 3.95 0.91
N ASP A 458 16.55 3.90 1.68
CA ASP A 458 15.45 4.87 1.63
C ASP A 458 15.79 6.19 2.35
N THR A 459 16.45 7.09 1.61
CA THR A 459 16.98 8.39 2.09
C THR A 459 16.09 9.60 1.75
N GLY A 460 14.83 9.38 1.36
CA GLY A 460 13.90 10.46 1.01
C GLY A 460 13.59 11.43 2.17
N PRO A 461 12.89 12.55 1.90
CA PRO A 461 12.50 13.54 2.92
C PRO A 461 11.60 12.96 4.05
N ASP A 462 10.83 11.92 3.73
CA ASP A 462 10.04 11.09 4.66
C ASP A 462 10.66 9.69 4.86
N GLY A 463 11.95 9.57 4.51
CA GLY A 463 12.67 8.32 4.33
C GLY A 463 12.91 7.56 5.63
N SER A 464 12.85 6.24 5.51
CA SER A 464 12.99 5.28 6.59
C SER A 464 14.39 5.30 7.25
N HIS A 465 15.37 5.95 6.62
CA HIS A 465 16.74 6.07 7.10
C HIS A 465 16.88 6.68 8.50
N VAL A 466 16.01 7.61 8.91
CA VAL A 466 16.06 8.21 10.26
C VAL A 466 15.82 7.14 11.33
N ILE A 467 14.87 6.24 11.09
CA ILE A 467 14.56 5.12 12.00
C ILE A 467 15.69 4.09 11.95
N TRP A 468 16.26 3.82 10.77
CA TRP A 468 17.47 3.00 10.64
C TRP A 468 18.64 3.49 11.48
N SER A 469 18.95 4.78 11.38
CA SER A 469 20.00 5.39 12.19
C SER A 469 19.72 5.28 13.69
N GLY A 470 18.46 5.48 14.11
CA GLY A 470 18.03 5.30 15.50
C GLY A 470 18.23 3.87 16.01
N VAL A 471 17.82 2.86 15.23
CA VAL A 471 18.02 1.45 15.57
C VAL A 471 19.50 1.10 15.65
N MET A 472 20.32 1.48 14.67
CA MET A 472 21.75 1.17 14.69
C MET A 472 22.46 1.83 15.87
N ASN A 473 22.11 3.08 16.20
CA ASN A 473 22.62 3.75 17.39
C ASN A 473 22.24 2.99 18.67
N ALA A 474 20.96 2.61 18.81
CA ALA A 474 20.47 1.85 19.94
C ALA A 474 21.18 0.49 20.07
N LEU A 475 21.32 -0.26 18.97
CA LEU A 475 22.04 -1.54 18.91
C LEU A 475 23.50 -1.41 19.34
N SER A 476 24.19 -0.31 18.99
CA SER A 476 25.58 -0.10 19.38
C SER A 476 25.78 0.03 20.91
N LYS A 477 24.71 0.38 21.63
CA LYS A 477 24.68 0.55 23.10
C LYS A 477 24.26 -0.71 23.84
N ILE A 478 24.03 -1.83 23.14
CA ILE A 478 23.61 -3.11 23.73
C ILE A 478 24.81 -4.04 23.92
N PRO A 479 25.05 -4.58 25.13
CA PRO A 479 26.05 -5.61 25.34
C PRO A 479 25.74 -6.88 24.55
N LEU A 480 26.78 -7.52 23.99
CA LEU A 480 26.66 -8.80 23.26
C LEU A 480 26.01 -9.92 24.08
N ALA A 481 26.07 -9.84 25.41
CA ALA A 481 25.45 -10.80 26.32
C ALA A 481 23.91 -10.67 26.40
N ASP A 482 23.30 -9.68 25.73
CA ASP A 482 21.87 -9.40 25.80
C ASP A 482 21.17 -9.39 24.43
N PRO A 483 20.99 -10.56 23.79
CA PRO A 483 20.34 -10.66 22.48
C PRO A 483 18.86 -10.27 22.51
N LEU A 484 18.19 -10.38 23.67
CA LEU A 484 16.78 -9.99 23.80
C LEU A 484 16.60 -8.48 23.71
N ALA A 485 17.51 -7.69 24.29
CA ALA A 485 17.49 -6.24 24.11
C ALA A 485 17.62 -5.83 22.64
N ALA A 486 18.46 -6.55 21.87
CA ALA A 486 18.58 -6.32 20.43
C ALA A 486 17.26 -6.61 19.70
N LYS A 487 16.55 -7.69 20.06
CA LYS A 487 15.21 -7.99 19.49
C LYS A 487 14.19 -6.90 19.80
N ILE A 488 14.17 -6.38 21.03
CA ILE A 488 13.29 -5.26 21.42
C ILE A 488 13.54 -4.05 20.51
N VAL A 489 14.81 -3.66 20.35
CA VAL A 489 15.19 -2.51 19.52
C VAL A 489 14.82 -2.72 18.04
N LYS A 490 15.03 -3.92 17.49
CA LYS A 490 14.62 -4.25 16.12
C LYS A 490 13.09 -4.19 15.94
N ALA A 491 12.34 -4.77 16.87
CA ALA A 491 10.88 -4.74 16.86
C ALA A 491 10.34 -3.30 16.95
N MET A 492 10.93 -2.46 17.82
CA MET A 492 10.62 -1.03 17.89
C MET A 492 10.84 -0.32 16.55
N GLY A 493 11.94 -0.62 15.86
CA GLY A 493 12.25 -0.07 14.53
C GLY A 493 11.16 -0.36 13.51
N VAL A 494 10.73 -1.62 13.43
CA VAL A 494 9.64 -2.02 12.51
C VAL A 494 8.32 -1.35 12.88
N LEU A 495 7.95 -1.30 14.17
CA LEU A 495 6.72 -0.65 14.64
C LEU A 495 6.69 0.84 14.30
N LEU A 496 7.80 1.56 14.47
CA LEU A 496 7.91 2.96 14.09
C LEU A 496 7.79 3.17 12.57
N LEU A 497 8.23 2.20 11.76
CA LEU A 497 8.11 2.26 10.30
C LEU A 497 6.67 1.99 9.81
N VAL A 498 5.92 1.11 10.46
CA VAL A 498 4.55 0.77 10.03
C VAL A 498 3.47 1.62 10.71
N GLY A 499 3.78 2.23 11.85
CA GLY A 499 2.84 2.95 12.71
C GLY A 499 2.31 4.30 12.19
N ASP A 500 2.82 4.80 11.06
CA ASP A 500 2.34 6.03 10.42
C ASP A 500 1.20 5.83 9.42
N VAL A 501 0.87 4.58 9.07
CA VAL A 501 -0.05 4.27 7.94
C VAL A 501 -1.54 4.17 8.36
N ASN A 502 -1.88 4.25 9.65
CA ASN A 502 -3.28 4.18 10.11
C ASN A 502 -3.95 5.56 10.22
N VAL A 503 -4.08 6.28 9.09
CA VAL A 503 -4.77 7.58 9.03
C VAL A 503 -6.29 7.45 8.83
N GLN A 504 -6.84 6.24 8.76
CA GLN A 504 -8.29 6.06 8.65
C GLN A 504 -8.77 4.99 9.64
N LEU A 505 -9.12 5.41 10.86
CA LEU A 505 -10.40 5.14 11.51
C LEU A 505 -10.39 5.65 12.97
N SER A 506 -11.55 6.16 13.38
CA SER A 506 -12.00 6.75 14.64
C SER A 506 -11.28 6.44 15.96
N ALA A 507 -11.11 7.50 16.76
CA ALA A 507 -11.13 7.53 18.23
C ALA A 507 -10.43 6.39 18.98
N ASN A 508 -9.13 6.59 19.29
CA ASN A 508 -8.34 5.86 20.30
C ASN A 508 -8.18 4.33 20.15
N ALA A 509 -8.67 3.72 19.07
CA ALA A 509 -8.31 2.36 18.67
C ALA A 509 -7.52 2.42 17.35
N GLY A 510 -6.33 1.82 17.29
CA GLY A 510 -5.72 1.50 16.00
C GLY A 510 -4.45 2.24 15.58
N ARG A 511 -3.64 2.82 16.47
CA ARG A 511 -2.23 3.13 16.12
C ARG A 511 -1.30 2.05 16.66
N ILE A 512 -0.68 1.30 15.76
CA ILE A 512 0.31 0.27 16.12
C ILE A 512 1.65 0.96 16.34
N VAL A 513 1.94 1.26 17.60
CA VAL A 513 3.16 1.93 18.05
C VAL A 513 3.88 1.05 19.08
N PRO A 514 5.19 1.23 19.29
CA PRO A 514 5.97 0.44 20.25
C PRO A 514 5.64 0.76 21.71
N THR A 515 4.49 0.30 22.20
CA THR A 515 4.15 0.31 23.63
C THR A 515 4.83 -0.85 24.34
N THR A 516 4.98 -0.74 25.67
CA THR A 516 5.55 -1.81 26.50
C THR A 516 4.78 -3.12 26.34
N GLU A 517 3.45 -3.04 26.34
CA GLU A 517 2.55 -4.19 26.18
C GLU A 517 2.70 -4.85 24.80
N LEU A 518 2.73 -4.05 23.72
CA LEU A 518 2.83 -4.58 22.36
C LEU A 518 4.17 -5.27 22.11
N LEU A 519 5.25 -4.69 22.64
CA LEU A 519 6.59 -5.29 22.56
C LEU A 519 6.68 -6.58 23.40
N ALA A 520 6.01 -6.63 24.56
CA ALA A 520 5.95 -7.82 25.41
C ALA A 520 5.27 -8.97 24.65
N TRP A 521 4.13 -8.67 24.02
CA TRP A 521 3.39 -9.62 23.21
C TRP A 521 4.21 -10.14 22.03
N ASN A 522 4.83 -9.24 21.25
CA ASN A 522 5.60 -9.64 20.06
C ASN A 522 6.72 -10.64 20.37
N LEU A 523 7.37 -10.51 21.53
CA LEU A 523 8.53 -11.30 21.92
C LEU A 523 8.18 -12.46 22.87
N ASN A 524 6.89 -12.66 23.18
CA ASN A 524 6.40 -13.61 24.19
C ASN A 524 7.10 -13.44 25.55
N LEU A 525 7.26 -12.19 26.00
CA LEU A 525 7.86 -11.83 27.29
C LEU A 525 6.80 -11.37 28.27
N THR A 526 7.08 -11.46 29.57
CA THR A 526 6.22 -10.82 30.58
C THR A 526 6.43 -9.30 30.59
N GLU A 527 5.40 -8.54 30.98
CA GLU A 527 5.51 -7.08 31.13
C GLU A 527 6.68 -6.69 32.04
N LYS A 528 6.86 -7.41 33.16
CA LYS A 528 7.94 -7.13 34.11
C LYS A 528 9.33 -7.29 33.48
N GLU A 529 9.54 -8.34 32.68
CA GLU A 529 10.81 -8.58 32.01
C GLU A 529 11.10 -7.50 30.97
N ILE A 530 10.10 -7.11 30.18
CA ILE A 530 10.31 -6.11 29.14
C ILE A 530 10.49 -4.71 29.73
N THR A 531 9.74 -4.35 30.78
CA THR A 531 9.87 -3.07 31.47
C THR A 531 11.28 -2.89 32.01
N GLY A 532 11.81 -3.90 32.73
CA GLY A 532 13.18 -3.82 33.25
C GLY A 532 14.24 -3.67 32.15
N ARG A 533 14.01 -4.25 30.97
CA ARG A 533 14.92 -4.11 29.82
C ARG A 533 14.81 -2.76 29.12
N LEU A 534 13.59 -2.24 28.95
CA LEU A 534 13.34 -0.92 28.39
C LEU A 534 13.89 0.18 29.32
N GLU A 535 13.77 0.02 30.63
CA GLU A 535 14.41 0.89 31.63
C GLU A 535 15.94 0.84 31.51
N ALA A 536 16.53 -0.35 31.38
CA ALA A 536 17.98 -0.48 31.17
C ALA A 536 18.45 0.14 29.84
N LEU A 537 17.65 0.00 28.76
CA LEU A 537 17.90 0.64 27.47
C LEU A 537 17.77 2.18 27.56
N ALA A 538 16.81 2.68 28.34
CA ALA A 538 16.63 4.11 28.60
C ALA A 538 17.81 4.69 29.39
N GLN A 539 18.27 3.98 30.43
CA GLN A 539 19.47 4.35 31.20
C GLN A 539 20.73 4.41 30.33
N ARG A 540 20.81 3.56 29.30
CA ARG A 540 21.89 3.58 28.31
C ARG A 540 21.68 4.61 27.20
N ARG A 541 20.58 5.35 27.20
CA ARG A 541 20.19 6.30 26.14
C ARG A 541 20.12 5.62 24.77
N ALA A 542 19.58 4.41 24.73
CA ALA A 542 19.25 3.72 23.48
C ALA A 542 17.82 4.07 23.04
N VAL A 543 16.91 4.24 24.00
CA VAL A 543 15.49 4.53 23.78
C VAL A 543 15.00 5.62 24.74
N VAL A 544 13.88 6.24 24.41
CA VAL A 544 13.20 7.27 25.20
C VAL A 544 11.69 7.01 25.17
N TYR A 545 11.00 7.22 26.29
CA TYR A 545 9.55 7.06 26.37
C TYR A 545 8.83 8.39 26.09
N ARG A 546 8.00 8.43 25.04
CA ARG A 546 7.13 9.58 24.74
C ARG A 546 5.94 9.59 25.69
N ARG A 547 6.01 10.42 26.72
CA ARG A 547 4.99 10.49 27.78
C ARG A 547 3.67 11.03 27.25
N ALA A 548 3.68 11.94 26.28
CA ALA A 548 2.47 12.49 25.67
C ALA A 548 1.70 11.44 24.85
N ASP A 549 2.44 10.62 24.09
CA ASP A 549 1.88 9.70 23.11
C ASP A 549 1.77 8.24 23.63
N GLY A 550 2.47 7.90 24.71
CA GLY A 550 2.39 6.60 25.39
C GLY A 550 3.20 5.47 24.74
N PHE A 551 4.32 5.77 24.07
CA PHE A 551 5.13 4.75 23.37
C PHE A 551 6.64 5.05 23.39
N TRP A 552 7.45 4.04 23.07
CA TRP A 552 8.91 4.13 23.06
C TRP A 552 9.48 4.58 21.70
N SER A 553 10.48 5.46 21.71
CA SER A 553 11.18 5.92 20.50
C SER A 553 12.70 5.82 20.68
N PHE A 554 13.47 5.98 19.61
CA PHE A 554 14.93 6.08 19.70
C PHE A 554 15.36 7.48 20.11
N THR A 555 16.44 7.55 20.91
CA THR A 555 17.11 8.80 21.26
C THR A 555 17.78 9.41 20.02
N ARG A 556 17.76 10.73 19.89
CA ARG A 556 18.36 11.46 18.74
C ARG A 556 19.86 11.72 18.88
N GLY A 557 20.49 11.11 19.87
CA GLY A 557 21.93 10.85 19.89
C GLY A 557 22.79 11.76 20.75
N SER A 558 22.24 12.56 21.66
CA SER A 558 23.07 13.21 22.70
C SER A 558 23.52 12.19 23.74
N ASP A 559 24.76 12.33 24.20
CA ASP A 559 25.29 11.59 25.36
C ASP A 559 25.11 12.37 26.67
N ILE A 560 24.35 13.47 26.66
CA ILE A 560 24.00 14.28 27.84
C ILE A 560 22.64 13.83 28.40
N ASP A 561 22.54 13.76 29.73
CA ASP A 561 21.33 13.22 30.38
C ASP A 561 20.33 14.35 30.53
N LEU A 562 19.55 14.56 29.48
CA LEU A 562 18.64 15.70 29.43
C LEU A 562 17.53 15.59 30.49
N GLU A 563 17.07 14.38 30.84
CA GLU A 563 16.08 14.22 31.92
C GLU A 563 16.67 14.65 33.28
N ALA A 564 17.93 14.29 33.57
CA ALA A 564 18.61 14.73 34.78
C ALA A 564 18.86 16.25 34.77
N GLU A 565 19.27 16.83 33.63
CA GLU A 565 19.48 18.28 33.50
C GLU A 565 18.18 19.09 33.60
N ILE A 566 17.06 18.58 33.05
CA ILE A 566 15.74 19.17 33.24
C ILE A 566 15.38 19.15 34.73
N GLY A 567 15.57 18.01 35.41
CA GLY A 567 15.35 17.90 36.85
C GLY A 567 16.17 18.92 37.64
N ALA A 568 17.47 19.02 37.35
CA ALA A 568 18.37 20.00 37.96
C ALA A 568 17.95 21.45 37.66
N ALA A 569 17.50 21.75 36.43
CA ALA A 569 17.01 23.08 36.06
C ALA A 569 15.72 23.45 36.81
N ILE A 570 14.79 22.51 36.99
CA ILE A 570 13.56 22.69 37.78
C ILE A 570 13.89 23.00 39.25
N GLU A 571 14.90 22.35 39.82
CA GLU A 571 15.36 22.59 41.20
C GLU A 571 16.10 23.93 41.35
N ARG A 572 16.96 24.29 40.37
CA ARG A 572 17.72 25.55 40.37
C ARG A 572 16.80 26.77 40.35
N ARG A 573 15.70 26.72 39.59
CA ARG A 573 14.82 27.87 39.40
C ARG A 573 13.35 27.48 39.34
N ASN A 574 12.62 27.80 40.40
CA ASN A 574 11.19 27.60 40.45
C ASN A 574 10.44 28.83 39.88
N PRO A 575 9.67 28.70 38.78
CA PRO A 575 9.00 29.84 38.16
C PRO A 575 7.87 30.39 39.03
N THR A 576 7.72 31.71 39.05
CA THR A 576 6.58 32.38 39.70
C THR A 576 5.26 32.07 38.97
N PRO A 577 4.09 32.17 39.63
CA PRO A 577 2.79 32.00 38.97
C PRO A 577 2.60 32.90 37.73
N LEU A 578 3.13 34.13 37.78
CA LEU A 578 3.10 35.06 36.66
C LEU A 578 3.94 34.57 35.47
N GLN A 579 5.15 34.04 35.73
CA GLN A 579 6.00 33.47 34.68
C GLN A 579 5.36 32.23 34.05
N MET A 580 4.80 31.33 34.86
CA MET A 580 4.10 30.14 34.35
C MET A 580 2.90 30.52 33.47
N ARG A 581 2.10 31.50 33.88
CA ARG A 581 0.97 31.98 33.07
C ARG A 581 1.44 32.61 31.76
N ARG A 582 2.48 33.44 31.78
CA ARG A 582 3.03 34.06 30.56
C ARG A 582 3.57 33.02 29.58
N LEU A 583 4.30 32.03 30.10
CA LEU A 583 4.76 30.91 29.29
C LEU A 583 3.56 30.18 28.66
N LEU A 584 2.53 29.88 29.44
CA LEU A 584 1.32 29.26 28.92
C LEU A 584 0.64 30.10 27.82
N GLU A 585 0.50 31.41 28.02
CA GLU A 585 -0.10 32.34 27.05
C GLU A 585 0.71 32.43 25.74
N GLN A 586 2.02 32.20 25.79
CA GLN A 586 2.89 32.14 24.61
C GLN A 586 2.77 30.80 23.86
N GLU A 587 2.69 29.70 24.61
CA GLU A 587 2.72 28.35 24.06
C GLU A 587 1.35 27.88 23.55
N ILE A 588 0.28 28.26 24.24
CA ILE A 588 -1.10 27.89 23.91
C ILE A 588 -1.93 29.17 23.80
N THR A 589 -2.03 29.67 22.57
CA THR A 589 -2.83 30.86 22.28
C THR A 589 -4.31 30.56 22.34
N LEU A 590 -5.07 31.42 23.01
CA LEU A 590 -6.52 31.29 23.14
C LEU A 590 -7.22 31.87 21.91
N PRO A 591 -8.22 31.16 21.34
CA PRO A 591 -8.98 31.68 20.22
C PRO A 591 -9.95 32.78 20.66
N PHE A 592 -10.33 33.61 19.70
CA PHE A 592 -11.43 34.57 19.85
C PHE A 592 -12.78 33.84 19.80
N LEU A 593 -13.67 34.15 20.75
CA LEU A 593 -15.05 33.66 20.68
C LEU A 593 -15.90 34.67 19.92
N THR A 594 -16.51 34.21 18.82
CA THR A 594 -17.33 35.04 17.94
C THR A 594 -18.77 34.53 17.93
N PRO A 595 -19.78 35.39 18.19
CA PRO A 595 -21.18 35.03 18.04
C PRO A 595 -21.53 35.04 16.54
N ARG A 596 -21.17 33.96 15.83
CA ARG A 596 -21.26 33.87 14.35
C ARG A 596 -22.65 34.21 13.81
N GLY A 597 -23.71 33.69 14.44
CA GLY A 597 -25.10 33.97 14.03
C GLY A 597 -25.47 35.45 14.18
N TYR A 598 -25.17 36.07 15.32
CA TYR A 598 -25.43 37.48 15.58
C TYR A 598 -24.63 38.39 14.64
N ASN A 599 -23.34 38.08 14.43
CA ASN A 599 -22.48 38.84 13.53
C ASN A 599 -22.97 38.80 12.08
N LEU A 600 -23.46 37.64 11.62
CA LEU A 600 -24.02 37.46 10.29
C LEU A 600 -25.34 38.24 10.13
N GLU A 601 -26.25 38.14 11.10
CA GLU A 601 -27.55 38.82 11.06
C GLU A 601 -27.40 40.36 11.08
N ARG A 602 -26.46 40.86 11.89
CA ARG A 602 -26.29 42.30 12.14
C ARG A 602 -25.20 42.97 11.31
N GLY A 603 -24.49 42.22 10.46
CA GLY A 603 -23.42 42.73 9.60
C GLY A 603 -22.29 43.41 10.38
N MET A 604 -21.94 42.89 11.56
CA MET A 604 -20.90 43.47 12.42
C MET A 604 -20.00 42.39 13.01
N THR A 605 -18.74 42.72 13.33
CA THR A 605 -17.79 41.80 13.95
C THR A 605 -17.71 42.04 15.44
N ARG A 606 -18.50 41.30 16.22
CA ARG A 606 -18.36 41.23 17.69
C ARG A 606 -17.49 40.05 18.09
N PHE A 607 -16.70 40.18 19.14
CA PHE A 607 -15.92 39.07 19.67
C PHE A 607 -15.50 39.26 21.14
N PHE A 608 -15.29 38.14 21.82
CA PHE A 608 -14.73 38.09 23.16
C PHE A 608 -13.28 37.61 23.10
N TRP A 609 -12.42 38.23 23.92
CA TRP A 609 -11.00 37.91 24.01
C TRP A 609 -10.74 36.89 25.13
N GLY A 610 -10.02 35.81 24.84
CA GLY A 610 -9.66 34.78 25.81
C GLY A 610 -8.40 35.10 26.62
N LEU A 611 -8.40 34.82 27.92
CA LEU A 611 -7.24 34.97 28.79
C LEU A 611 -7.22 33.89 29.89
N TYR A 612 -6.01 33.51 30.34
CA TYR A 612 -5.85 32.61 31.48
C TYR A 612 -5.71 33.40 32.78
N ARG A 613 -6.22 32.90 33.91
CA ARG A 613 -5.91 33.46 35.25
C ARG A 613 -5.81 32.38 36.31
N TRP A 614 -4.91 32.60 37.27
CA TRP A 614 -4.93 31.86 38.53
C TRP A 614 -6.10 32.34 39.42
N PRO A 615 -6.66 31.50 40.31
CA PRO A 615 -7.72 31.89 41.23
C PRO A 615 -7.41 33.16 42.04
N GLY A 616 -6.18 33.27 42.55
CA GLY A 616 -5.73 34.45 43.29
C GLY A 616 -5.67 35.74 42.47
N GLU A 617 -5.57 35.66 41.14
CA GLU A 617 -5.56 36.83 40.23
C GLU A 617 -6.97 37.33 39.87
N LEU A 618 -8.03 36.65 40.31
CA LEU A 618 -9.41 37.04 40.03
C LEU A 618 -9.84 38.27 40.85
N LYS A 619 -9.29 38.43 42.06
CA LYS A 619 -9.58 39.55 42.97
C LYS A 619 -9.02 40.85 42.37
N GLY A 620 -9.91 41.72 41.87
CA GLY A 620 -9.54 43.01 41.25
C GLY A 620 -9.63 43.06 39.73
N LEU A 621 -10.13 41.99 39.09
CA LEU A 621 -10.34 41.96 37.64
C LEU A 621 -11.60 42.77 37.29
N THR A 622 -11.43 43.93 36.66
CA THR A 622 -12.54 44.70 36.06
C THR A 622 -12.45 44.67 34.54
N VAL A 623 -13.60 44.68 33.85
CA VAL A 623 -13.68 44.74 32.37
C VAL A 623 -12.82 45.87 31.83
N GLU A 624 -12.87 47.03 32.49
CA GLU A 624 -12.14 48.23 32.09
C GLU A 624 -10.63 48.11 32.29
N ALA A 625 -10.19 47.48 33.39
CA ALA A 625 -8.77 47.20 33.61
C ALA A 625 -8.24 46.19 32.58
N PHE A 626 -9.04 45.18 32.23
CA PHE A 626 -8.69 44.21 31.19
C PHE A 626 -8.63 44.84 29.79
N LEU A 627 -9.65 45.58 29.38
CA LEU A 627 -9.66 46.24 28.06
C LEU A 627 -8.52 47.25 27.93
N LYS A 628 -8.12 47.94 29.02
CA LYS A 628 -6.93 48.79 29.05
C LYS A 628 -5.62 48.03 28.82
N GLN A 629 -5.54 46.74 29.19
CA GLN A 629 -4.36 45.90 28.98
C GLN A 629 -4.18 45.47 27.51
N LEU A 630 -5.23 45.57 26.67
CA LEU A 630 -5.16 45.27 25.24
C LEU A 630 -4.50 46.40 24.40
N GLY A 631 -4.10 47.51 25.04
CA GLY A 631 -3.35 48.61 24.41
C GLY A 631 -4.19 49.51 23.51
N ALA A 632 -3.53 50.42 22.76
CA ALA A 632 -4.19 51.46 21.96
C ALA A 632 -4.97 50.95 20.73
N ASN A 633 -4.70 49.71 20.29
CA ASN A 633 -5.30 49.12 19.08
C ASN A 633 -6.17 47.86 19.36
N GLY A 634 -6.30 47.41 20.61
CA GLY A 634 -7.00 46.16 20.95
C GLY A 634 -8.42 46.37 21.45
N TYR A 635 -9.38 46.45 20.52
CA TYR A 635 -10.80 46.45 20.85
C TYR A 635 -11.29 45.02 21.17
N ALA A 636 -12.14 44.83 22.18
CA ALA A 636 -12.91 43.60 22.38
C ALA A 636 -14.26 43.92 23.03
N ASP A 637 -15.30 43.16 22.70
CA ASP A 637 -16.65 43.37 23.26
C ASP A 637 -16.79 42.81 24.68
N GLY A 638 -15.95 41.85 25.03
CA GLY A 638 -15.93 41.19 26.32
C GLY A 638 -14.71 40.29 26.48
N ALA A 639 -14.62 39.60 27.61
CA ALA A 639 -13.52 38.69 27.91
C ALA A 639 -14.03 37.30 28.30
N VAL A 640 -13.26 36.27 27.96
CA VAL A 640 -13.43 34.93 28.51
C VAL A 640 -12.20 34.61 29.36
N VAL A 641 -12.43 34.36 30.65
CA VAL A 641 -11.40 34.07 31.63
C VAL A 641 -11.39 32.58 31.91
N TYR A 642 -10.39 31.89 31.38
CA TYR A 642 -10.13 30.48 31.67
C TYR A 642 -9.35 30.37 32.97
N VAL A 643 -10.01 29.87 34.01
CA VAL A 643 -9.43 29.80 35.36
C VAL A 643 -8.58 28.54 35.50
N LEU A 644 -7.30 28.75 35.78
CA LEU A 644 -6.29 27.71 35.92
C LEU A 644 -6.31 27.13 37.34
N VAL A 645 -6.99 26.00 37.52
CA VAL A 645 -7.15 25.34 38.83
C VAL A 645 -6.27 24.10 38.92
N LYS A 646 -5.38 24.02 39.91
CA LYS A 646 -4.44 22.89 40.11
C LYS A 646 -4.91 21.87 41.15
N ASN A 647 -5.77 22.28 42.07
CA ASN A 647 -6.29 21.42 43.13
C ASN A 647 -7.72 21.84 43.52
N GLN A 648 -8.37 21.03 44.35
CA GLN A 648 -9.76 21.27 44.74
C GLN A 648 -9.95 22.57 45.54
N ALA A 649 -8.99 22.93 46.40
CA ALA A 649 -9.06 24.17 47.19
C ALA A 649 -9.01 25.43 46.31
N GLU A 650 -8.17 25.44 45.29
CA GLU A 650 -8.09 26.49 44.27
C GLU A 650 -9.42 26.62 43.48
N ARG A 651 -10.12 25.51 43.25
CA ARG A 651 -11.44 25.50 42.60
C ARG A 651 -12.49 26.19 43.46
N GLU A 652 -12.53 25.82 44.74
CA GLU A 652 -13.47 26.38 45.72
C GLU A 652 -13.18 27.88 45.95
N GLU A 653 -11.91 28.27 46.01
CA GLU A 653 -11.51 29.68 46.05
C GLU A 653 -12.02 30.43 44.82
N ALA A 654 -11.83 29.90 43.61
CA ALA A 654 -12.29 30.55 42.38
C ALA A 654 -13.82 30.76 42.40
N LEU A 655 -14.59 29.73 42.79
CA LEU A 655 -16.05 29.81 42.90
C LEU A 655 -16.51 30.83 43.95
N ALA A 656 -15.85 30.86 45.11
CA ALA A 656 -16.13 31.83 46.16
C ALA A 656 -15.89 33.27 45.66
N ILE A 657 -14.79 33.50 44.94
CA ILE A 657 -14.46 34.82 44.37
C ILE A 657 -15.50 35.24 43.32
N LEU A 658 -15.94 34.34 42.43
CA LEU A 658 -16.92 34.66 41.39
C LEU A 658 -18.19 35.32 41.96
N SER A 659 -18.69 34.82 43.09
CA SER A 659 -19.89 35.35 43.75
C SER A 659 -19.75 36.80 44.23
N THR A 660 -18.51 37.28 44.39
CA THR A 660 -18.18 38.62 44.89
C THR A 660 -17.79 39.61 43.77
N LEU A 661 -17.62 39.13 42.53
CA LEU A 661 -17.22 39.97 41.41
C LEU A 661 -18.40 40.76 40.84
N PRO A 662 -18.21 42.04 40.47
CA PRO A 662 -19.24 42.84 39.83
C PRO A 662 -19.63 42.24 38.47
N THR A 663 -20.93 42.26 38.15
CA THR A 663 -21.43 41.79 36.85
C THR A 663 -20.92 42.67 35.71
N GLY A 664 -20.34 42.06 34.66
CA GLY A 664 -19.76 42.76 33.50
C GLY A 664 -19.78 41.91 32.23
N ARG A 665 -19.08 42.34 31.17
CA ARG A 665 -19.00 41.60 29.89
C ARG A 665 -17.91 40.50 29.96
N ILE A 666 -17.92 39.70 31.01
CA ILE A 666 -16.93 38.64 31.28
C ILE A 666 -17.63 37.31 31.47
N VAL A 667 -17.09 36.29 30.81
CA VAL A 667 -17.44 34.89 31.02
C VAL A 667 -16.28 34.21 31.72
N PHE A 668 -16.55 33.45 32.77
CA PHE A 668 -15.53 32.65 33.46
C PHE A 668 -15.72 31.18 33.12
N VAL A 669 -14.63 30.49 32.82
CA VAL A 669 -14.63 29.06 32.54
C VAL A 669 -13.81 28.38 33.63
N ILE A 670 -14.45 27.52 34.42
CA ILE A 670 -13.82 26.80 35.52
C ILE A 670 -13.93 25.30 35.23
N PRO A 671 -12.85 24.52 35.29
CA PRO A 671 -12.91 23.10 35.01
C PRO A 671 -13.67 22.35 36.12
N GLU A 672 -14.35 21.27 35.78
CA GLU A 672 -15.05 20.44 36.76
C GLU A 672 -14.07 19.76 37.72
N GLN A 673 -12.92 19.34 37.19
CA GLN A 673 -11.84 18.71 37.93
C GLN A 673 -10.55 19.54 37.82
N PRO A 674 -9.68 19.54 38.83
CA PRO A 674 -8.37 20.20 38.74
C PRO A 674 -7.51 19.70 37.58
N LEU A 675 -6.73 20.61 36.99
CA LEU A 675 -5.92 20.36 35.79
C LEU A 675 -4.53 19.85 36.18
N LEU A 676 -4.09 18.75 35.56
CA LEU A 676 -2.76 18.15 35.74
C LEU A 676 -1.69 18.86 34.89
N MET A 677 -1.55 20.17 35.06
CA MET A 677 -0.68 21.01 34.21
C MET A 677 0.58 21.54 34.92
N ALA A 678 0.68 21.38 36.25
CA ALA A 678 1.76 21.99 37.02
C ALA A 678 3.15 21.41 36.69
N GLU A 679 3.25 20.08 36.54
CA GLU A 679 4.50 19.41 36.18
C GLU A 679 4.90 19.73 34.72
N PRO A 680 4.04 19.55 33.69
CA PRO A 680 4.37 19.93 32.31
C PRO A 680 4.77 21.41 32.17
N LEU A 681 4.13 22.34 32.89
CA LEU A 681 4.50 23.76 32.83
C LEU A 681 5.90 24.04 33.40
N ARG A 682 6.28 23.35 34.48
CA ARG A 682 7.61 23.51 35.09
C ARG A 682 8.68 22.87 34.21
N GLU A 683 8.38 21.72 33.63
CA GLU A 683 9.24 21.03 32.67
C GLU A 683 9.47 21.89 31.42
N LEU A 684 8.41 22.46 30.85
CA LEU A 684 8.51 23.36 29.69
C LEU A 684 9.33 24.60 30.00
N PHE A 685 9.16 25.18 31.20
CA PHE A 685 9.96 26.32 31.64
C PHE A 685 11.45 25.96 31.72
N ALA A 686 11.79 24.81 32.31
CA ALA A 686 13.16 24.32 32.40
C ALA A 686 13.77 24.04 31.02
N LEU A 687 13.00 23.43 30.10
CA LEU A 687 13.43 23.19 28.71
C LEU A 687 13.71 24.49 27.95
N ARG A 688 12.88 25.53 28.15
CA ARG A 688 13.11 26.86 27.57
C ARG A 688 14.33 27.54 28.18
N ASP A 689 14.56 27.39 29.48
CA ASP A 689 15.76 27.92 30.13
C ASP A 689 17.02 27.22 29.59
N LEU A 690 17.02 25.89 29.47
CA LEU A 690 18.13 25.10 28.88
C LEU A 690 18.37 25.44 27.41
N SER A 691 17.29 25.58 26.62
CA SER A 691 17.39 25.97 25.20
C SER A 691 18.01 27.35 24.98
N ASN A 692 17.96 28.24 25.98
CA ASN A 692 18.54 29.58 25.93
C ASN A 692 19.94 29.64 26.58
N ASP A 693 20.45 28.55 27.16
CA ASP A 693 21.79 28.48 27.74
C ASP A 693 22.81 28.08 26.66
N ALA A 694 23.52 29.08 26.13
CA ALA A 694 24.51 28.87 25.07
C ALA A 694 25.63 27.90 25.49
N VAL A 695 26.03 27.91 26.78
CA VAL A 695 27.11 27.05 27.28
C VAL A 695 26.67 25.59 27.34
N PHE A 696 25.40 25.35 27.67
CA PHE A 696 24.81 24.01 27.64
C PHE A 696 24.67 23.52 26.19
N MET A 697 24.18 24.36 25.29
CA MET A 697 23.96 24.02 23.88
C MET A 697 25.25 23.73 23.10
N GLU A 698 26.38 24.35 23.49
CA GLU A 698 27.69 24.10 22.88
C GLU A 698 28.30 22.73 23.25
N GLN A 699 27.75 22.02 24.24
CA GLN A 699 28.30 20.73 24.68
C GLN A 699 28.08 19.60 23.66
N ASP A 700 26.96 19.63 22.94
CA ASP A 700 26.65 18.67 21.87
C ASP A 700 25.64 19.28 20.87
N GLU A 701 26.01 19.32 19.59
CA GLU A 701 25.17 19.83 18.49
C GLU A 701 23.81 19.10 18.38
N ARG A 702 23.68 17.88 18.93
CA ARG A 702 22.44 17.09 18.91
C ARG A 702 21.42 17.53 19.96
N LEU A 703 21.84 18.30 20.97
CA LEU A 703 20.95 18.80 22.04
C LEU A 703 19.77 19.60 21.50
N GLU A 704 19.96 20.38 20.44
CA GLU A 704 18.88 21.20 19.87
C GLU A 704 17.70 20.33 19.42
N ARG A 705 17.98 19.22 18.76
CA ARG A 705 16.96 18.28 18.27
C ARG A 705 16.32 17.49 19.40
N GLU A 706 17.06 17.23 20.47
CA GLU A 706 16.58 16.49 21.64
C GLU A 706 15.70 17.38 22.53
N ILE A 707 16.14 18.59 22.83
CA ILE A 707 15.32 19.60 23.52
C ILE A 707 14.04 19.88 22.72
N ALA A 708 14.13 20.06 21.40
CA ALA A 708 12.95 20.26 20.57
C ALA A 708 11.94 19.11 20.69
N PHE A 709 12.41 17.86 20.80
CA PHE A 709 11.54 16.70 21.02
C PHE A 709 10.85 16.75 22.39
N PHE A 710 11.57 17.05 23.47
CA PHE A 710 10.96 17.16 24.80
C PHE A 710 10.04 18.36 24.93
N VAL A 711 10.34 19.47 24.25
CA VAL A 711 9.45 20.63 24.14
C VAL A 711 8.15 20.23 23.45
N GLU A 712 8.22 19.52 22.32
CA GLU A 712 7.03 19.04 21.60
C GLU A 712 6.18 18.10 22.48
N ASP A 713 6.80 17.11 23.13
CA ASP A 713 6.11 16.17 24.04
C ASP A 713 5.44 16.91 25.21
N THR A 714 6.17 17.84 25.84
CA THR A 714 5.66 18.62 26.97
C THR A 714 4.53 19.57 26.56
N GLN A 715 4.63 20.22 25.40
CA GLN A 715 3.55 21.05 24.83
C GLN A 715 2.28 20.23 24.57
N ARG A 716 2.42 19.01 24.03
CA ARG A 716 1.27 18.10 23.82
C ARG A 716 0.65 17.66 25.15
N ARG A 717 1.46 17.29 26.15
CA ARG A 717 0.96 16.98 27.51
C ARG A 717 0.20 18.15 28.10
N LEU A 718 0.72 19.37 27.94
CA LEU A 718 0.09 20.58 28.44
C LEU A 718 -1.24 20.87 27.72
N SER A 719 -1.28 20.71 26.39
CA SER A 719 -2.51 20.85 25.59
C SER A 719 -3.57 19.82 26.02
N ASN A 720 -3.18 18.56 26.19
CA ASN A 720 -4.07 17.50 26.67
C ASN A 720 -4.60 17.79 28.09
N ALA A 721 -3.77 18.32 28.97
CA ALA A 721 -4.16 18.71 30.32
C ALA A 721 -5.16 19.88 30.33
N LEU A 722 -5.07 20.81 29.37
CA LEU A 722 -5.95 21.97 29.25
C LEU A 722 -7.21 21.71 28.41
N ARG A 723 -7.23 20.65 27.59
CA ARG A 723 -8.38 20.29 26.76
C ARG A 723 -9.72 20.30 27.51
N PRO A 724 -9.84 19.77 28.75
CA PRO A 724 -11.09 19.85 29.52
C PRO A 724 -11.59 21.28 29.78
N LEU A 725 -10.67 22.26 29.82
CA LEU A 725 -10.97 23.67 30.06
C LEU A 725 -11.27 24.44 28.77
N LEU A 726 -10.60 24.08 27.67
CA LEU A 726 -10.61 24.84 26.42
C LEU A 726 -11.64 24.36 25.40
N ASP A 727 -12.08 23.09 25.49
CA ASP A 727 -13.04 22.48 24.57
C ASP A 727 -14.47 22.58 25.14
N PRO A 728 -15.33 23.47 24.59
CA PRO A 728 -16.71 23.62 25.05
C PRO A 728 -17.54 22.35 24.84
N GLY A 729 -17.17 21.50 23.88
CA GLY A 729 -17.89 20.25 23.59
C GLY A 729 -17.54 19.09 24.54
N SER A 730 -16.54 19.26 25.41
CA SER A 730 -16.08 18.21 26.31
C SER A 730 -17.01 17.97 27.51
N GLY A 731 -17.84 18.96 27.88
CA GLY A 731 -18.70 18.94 29.07
C GLY A 731 -17.92 18.86 30.40
N ARG A 732 -16.61 19.16 30.39
CA ARG A 732 -15.70 19.03 31.54
C ARG A 732 -15.30 20.37 32.16
N ALA A 733 -15.92 21.46 31.72
CA ALA A 733 -15.77 22.78 32.32
C ALA A 733 -17.14 23.47 32.39
N ILE A 734 -17.32 24.31 33.40
CA ILE A 734 -18.55 25.04 33.64
C ILE A 734 -18.32 26.50 33.26
N TRP A 735 -19.21 27.01 32.42
CA TRP A 735 -19.19 28.38 31.92
C TRP A 735 -20.09 29.24 32.78
N TYR A 736 -19.56 30.31 33.36
CA TYR A 736 -20.28 31.25 34.21
C TYR A 736 -20.39 32.61 33.53
N TRP A 737 -21.61 33.13 33.42
CA TRP A 737 -21.87 34.46 32.85
C TRP A 737 -22.88 35.24 33.69
N PRO A 738 -22.86 36.59 33.64
CA PRO A 738 -23.80 37.41 34.37
C PRO A 738 -25.11 37.62 33.61
N ASP A 739 -26.24 37.52 34.31
CA ASP A 739 -27.60 37.80 33.86
C ASP A 739 -28.36 38.57 34.95
N GLY A 740 -28.74 39.83 34.68
CA GLY A 740 -29.60 40.62 35.58
C GLY A 740 -29.12 40.75 37.04
N GLN A 741 -27.80 40.90 37.28
CA GLN A 741 -27.13 40.89 38.60
C GLN A 741 -26.96 39.51 39.27
N ARG A 742 -27.25 38.40 38.57
CA ARG A 742 -27.00 37.03 39.04
C ARG A 742 -26.02 36.31 38.12
N TRP A 743 -25.25 35.37 38.65
CA TRP A 743 -24.40 34.48 37.85
C TRP A 743 -25.19 33.25 37.44
N GLN A 744 -25.23 32.98 36.14
CA GLN A 744 -25.76 31.75 35.55
C GLN A 744 -24.60 30.80 35.22
N HIS A 745 -24.90 29.52 35.06
CA HIS A 745 -23.92 28.53 34.66
C HIS A 745 -24.49 27.45 33.73
N GLU A 746 -23.66 26.96 32.81
CA GLU A 746 -23.97 25.86 31.90
C GLU A 746 -22.74 24.96 31.73
N ARG A 747 -22.99 23.69 31.44
CA ARG A 747 -21.98 22.64 31.24
C ARG A 747 -21.51 22.57 29.80
#